data_AF-A0A7J9H032-F1
#
_entry.id   AF-A0A7J9H032-F1
#
_cell.length_a   1.000
_cell.length_b   1.000
_cell.length_c   1.000
_cell.angle_alpha   90.00
_cell.angle_beta   90.00
_cell.angle_gamma   90.00
#
_symmetry.space_group_name_H-M   'P 1'
#
loop_
_entity.id
_entity.type
_entity.pdbx_description
1 polymer ?
#
loop_
_entity_poly.entity_id
_entity_poly.type
_entity_poly.pdbx_seq_one_letter_code
_entity_poly.pdbx_strand_id
1 'polypeptide(L)'
;MNPTTIAATAGSPTHPSSLFPQITRCKTMRELHQVHALFLKTGQIHDPLAAAEILKFCSLSAHRDIGYARKVFRQMSEPNCFSWNTVIRALTESDENDETNEPLEALLLFTEMLTDGTVLPNRFTFPSVFKACARTGKLLEGEQVHGLAVKFGFEKDEFVASNLVRMYVMCGAMEKAQFLLNKMMVEFENDGKLVNDKRRIEGNIVLWNVMIDGYIRIGDLTAARELFDKMSQRSVISWNVMISGYAQNGYFMEAIEMFRLMQMGKVRPNYVTLVSVLSAISRIGALELGKWVHLYAERNDIVIDDVLGSVLIDMYAKCGSIEKAVQVFNRISKPNTITWSAIIGGLAIHGRAKDALDYFSRMEREGVTPSGVVYIGILTACSHAGLVEEGRLFFNHIVNEVDFEPRLEHYGCMVDLLGRAGLLKEAEEFILNMPIKPDDVTWKALLGACKMHGNIEMGDRVAQILMNMAPRDSGAYVALSNIYAASRDWESVARVRLKMNEMNVRKDPGCSWIELDGIVHQFLVEDDSHPRAKEIHSMLLEIAEQMRLVGYKPDTSQVLLNIDDEEEKESTLYYHSERIAIAFGLISTNPGTPLRIVKNLRVCDDCHSWIKLISKIYKREIIVRDRRRFHHFENGLCSCKDYW
;
A
#
# COMPACT_ATOMS: atom_id res chain seq x y z
N MET A 1 68.05 58.09 0.29
CA MET A 1 67.12 58.07 -0.86
C MET A 1 66.46 56.70 -0.88
N ASN A 2 65.21 56.63 -0.40
CA ASN A 2 64.36 55.44 -0.41
C ASN A 2 63.57 55.41 -1.73
N PRO A 3 63.36 54.25 -2.38
CA PRO A 3 62.27 54.06 -3.31
C PRO A 3 61.06 53.48 -2.56
N THR A 4 59.94 54.14 -2.80
CA THR A 4 58.59 53.97 -2.26
C THR A 4 57.97 52.60 -2.50
N THR A 5 57.42 52.06 -1.41
CA THR A 5 56.42 50.99 -1.32
C THR A 5 55.08 51.45 -1.92
N ILE A 6 54.51 50.69 -2.87
CA ILE A 6 53.08 50.74 -3.20
C ILE A 6 52.46 49.44 -2.69
N ALA A 7 51.60 49.57 -1.69
CA ALA A 7 50.82 48.50 -1.12
C ALA A 7 49.73 48.05 -2.11
N ALA A 8 49.72 46.76 -2.47
CA ALA A 8 48.59 46.12 -3.11
C ALA A 8 47.55 45.81 -2.02
N THR A 9 46.43 46.53 -2.04
CA THR A 9 45.26 46.26 -1.19
C THR A 9 44.61 44.95 -1.63
N ALA A 10 44.62 43.94 -0.75
CA ALA A 10 43.83 42.73 -0.89
C ALA A 10 42.33 43.08 -0.76
N GLY A 11 41.61 43.01 -1.88
CA GLY A 11 40.15 43.06 -1.90
C GLY A 11 39.55 41.74 -1.43
N SER A 12 38.55 41.80 -0.55
CA SER A 12 37.70 40.67 -0.16
C SER A 12 37.06 39.97 -1.38
N PRO A 13 36.84 38.64 -1.36
CA PRO A 13 36.21 37.94 -2.48
C PRO A 13 34.75 38.37 -2.61
N THR A 14 34.43 39.09 -3.68
CA THR A 14 33.06 39.49 -4.03
C THR A 14 32.25 38.28 -4.51
N HIS A 15 31.09 38.04 -3.90
CA HIS A 15 30.20 36.92 -4.24
C HIS A 15 29.66 37.07 -5.69
N PRO A 16 29.59 36.01 -6.52
CA PRO A 16 29.23 36.10 -7.96
C PRO A 16 27.88 36.80 -8.25
N SER A 17 26.92 36.65 -7.33
CA SER A 17 25.58 37.23 -7.40
C SER A 17 25.53 38.77 -7.29
N SER A 18 26.64 39.41 -6.90
CA SER A 18 26.75 40.88 -6.84
C SER A 18 27.10 41.53 -8.19
N LEU A 19 27.55 40.73 -9.16
CA LEU A 19 28.00 41.21 -10.48
C LEU A 19 26.85 41.45 -11.47
N PHE A 20 25.71 40.76 -11.30
CA PHE A 20 24.56 40.84 -12.23
C PHE A 20 23.22 41.07 -11.51
N PRO A 21 23.00 42.26 -10.90
CA PRO A 21 21.79 42.57 -10.13
C PRO A 21 20.49 42.57 -10.96
N GLN A 22 20.59 42.58 -12.29
CA GLN A 22 19.42 42.51 -13.18
C GLN A 22 18.79 41.11 -13.18
N ILE A 23 19.59 40.06 -13.02
CA ILE A 23 19.11 38.66 -12.98
C ILE A 23 18.46 38.36 -11.62
N THR A 24 19.08 38.82 -10.53
CA THR A 24 18.58 38.57 -9.17
C THR A 24 17.28 39.32 -8.84
N ARG A 25 16.89 40.30 -9.67
CA ARG A 25 15.62 41.03 -9.56
C ARG A 25 14.46 40.37 -10.32
N CYS A 26 14.75 39.40 -11.21
CA CYS A 26 13.71 38.66 -11.91
C CYS A 26 12.86 37.87 -10.90
N LYS A 27 11.55 37.88 -11.10
CA LYS A 27 10.57 37.07 -10.35
C LYS A 27 9.83 36.10 -11.26
N THR A 28 9.87 36.30 -12.57
CA THR A 28 9.20 35.44 -13.56
C THR A 28 10.14 35.05 -14.70
N MET A 29 9.84 33.92 -15.37
CA MET A 29 10.57 33.50 -16.58
C MET A 29 10.46 34.53 -17.71
N ARG A 30 9.36 35.29 -17.79
CA ARG A 30 9.19 36.34 -18.79
C ARG A 30 10.21 37.47 -18.61
N GLU A 31 10.46 37.90 -17.38
CA GLU A 31 11.48 38.91 -17.06
C GLU A 31 12.88 38.37 -17.35
N LEU A 32 13.14 37.10 -17.01
CA LEU A 32 14.40 36.45 -17.33
C LEU A 32 14.64 36.37 -18.85
N HIS A 33 13.61 36.06 -19.65
CA HIS A 33 13.74 36.05 -21.12
C HIS A 33 14.16 37.42 -21.67
N GLN A 34 13.66 38.52 -21.09
CA GLN A 34 14.06 39.87 -21.48
C GLN A 34 15.51 40.17 -21.11
N VAL A 35 15.93 39.79 -19.89
CA VAL A 35 17.33 39.95 -19.44
C VAL A 35 18.27 39.08 -20.28
N HIS A 36 17.91 37.83 -20.57
CA HIS A 36 18.70 36.95 -21.42
C HIS A 36 18.82 37.49 -22.86
N ALA A 37 17.74 38.01 -23.44
CA ALA A 37 17.77 38.65 -24.76
C ALA A 37 18.68 39.90 -24.79
N LEU A 38 18.68 40.70 -23.71
CA LEU A 38 19.61 41.81 -23.54
C LEU A 38 21.07 41.32 -23.49
N PHE A 39 21.33 40.24 -22.77
CA PHE A 39 22.67 39.67 -22.61
C PHE A 39 23.19 39.05 -23.91
N LEU A 40 22.30 38.46 -24.73
CA LEU A 40 22.59 38.01 -26.08
C LEU A 40 22.96 39.21 -26.99
N LYS A 41 22.17 40.28 -26.96
CA LYS A 41 22.41 41.48 -27.79
C LYS A 41 23.70 42.21 -27.41
N THR A 42 24.06 42.20 -26.13
CA THR A 42 25.24 42.92 -25.60
C THR A 42 26.51 42.05 -25.55
N GLY A 43 26.40 40.75 -25.88
CA GLY A 43 27.51 39.80 -25.79
C GLY A 43 27.88 39.38 -24.36
N GLN A 44 27.16 39.87 -23.34
CA GLN A 44 27.42 39.54 -21.92
C GLN A 44 27.14 38.07 -21.60
N ILE A 45 26.36 37.36 -22.42
CA ILE A 45 26.10 35.93 -22.23
C ILE A 45 27.36 35.06 -22.35
N HIS A 46 28.41 35.56 -23.02
CA HIS A 46 29.69 34.87 -23.12
C HIS A 46 30.50 34.92 -21.82
N ASP A 47 30.10 35.74 -20.83
CA ASP A 47 30.64 35.67 -19.48
C ASP A 47 30.10 34.42 -18.77
N PRO A 48 30.96 33.44 -18.38
CA PRO A 48 30.53 32.22 -17.73
C PRO A 48 29.76 32.44 -16.41
N LEU A 49 29.99 33.56 -15.71
CA LEU A 49 29.28 33.90 -14.48
C LEU A 49 27.86 34.43 -14.76
N ALA A 50 27.70 35.23 -15.81
CA ALA A 50 26.41 35.73 -16.26
C ALA A 50 25.49 34.58 -16.72
N ALA A 51 26.03 33.70 -17.57
CA ALA A 51 25.31 32.52 -18.05
C ALA A 51 24.97 31.54 -16.91
N ALA A 52 25.87 31.35 -15.95
CA ALA A 52 25.62 30.53 -14.77
C ALA A 52 24.47 31.04 -13.87
N GLU A 53 24.35 32.36 -13.68
CA GLU A 53 23.25 32.94 -12.89
C GLU A 53 21.90 32.88 -13.63
N ILE A 54 21.88 33.04 -14.96
CA ILE A 54 20.67 32.79 -15.76
C ILE A 54 20.27 31.32 -15.63
N LEU A 55 21.22 30.40 -15.80
CA LEU A 55 20.98 28.97 -15.71
C LEU A 55 20.42 28.56 -14.35
N LYS A 56 20.99 29.08 -13.26
CA LYS A 56 20.52 28.88 -11.89
C LYS A 56 19.05 29.30 -11.73
N PHE A 57 18.64 30.42 -12.30
CA PHE A 57 17.24 30.87 -12.26
C PHE A 57 16.32 29.90 -13.01
N CYS A 58 16.70 29.48 -14.23
CA CYS A 58 15.92 28.53 -15.03
C CYS A 58 15.81 27.14 -14.39
N SER A 59 16.82 26.75 -13.61
CA SER A 59 16.96 25.40 -13.06
C SER A 59 16.42 25.23 -11.65
N LEU A 60 16.48 26.27 -10.80
CA LEU A 60 16.27 26.14 -9.34
C LEU A 60 15.18 27.06 -8.77
N SER A 61 14.51 27.86 -9.61
CA SER A 61 13.42 28.73 -9.16
C SER A 61 12.07 27.99 -9.15
N ALA A 62 11.07 28.56 -8.48
CA ALA A 62 9.69 28.06 -8.49
C ALA A 62 9.04 28.06 -9.89
N HIS A 63 9.70 28.67 -10.88
CA HIS A 63 9.27 28.78 -12.28
C HIS A 63 10.23 28.04 -13.22
N ARG A 64 10.83 26.94 -12.75
CA ARG A 64 11.82 26.14 -13.48
C ARG A 64 11.37 25.81 -14.91
N ASP A 65 12.26 26.05 -15.87
CA ASP A 65 12.12 25.64 -17.27
C ASP A 65 13.43 24.97 -17.72
N ILE A 66 13.41 23.64 -17.68
CA ILE A 66 14.56 22.79 -18.00
C ILE A 66 14.90 22.88 -19.48
N GLY A 67 13.88 22.95 -20.34
CA GLY A 67 14.04 23.09 -21.78
C GLY A 67 14.77 24.37 -22.14
N TYR A 68 14.47 25.46 -21.43
CA TYR A 68 15.16 26.73 -21.58
C TYR A 68 16.56 26.71 -20.93
N ALA A 69 16.73 26.11 -19.75
CA ALA A 69 18.04 25.92 -19.12
C ALA A 69 19.03 25.20 -20.05
N ARG A 70 18.57 24.16 -20.75
CA ARG A 70 19.37 23.43 -21.76
C ARG A 70 19.84 24.33 -22.90
N LYS A 71 18.97 25.21 -23.40
CA LYS A 71 19.33 26.14 -24.49
C LYS A 71 20.41 27.13 -24.04
N VAL A 72 20.28 27.67 -22.83
CA VAL A 72 21.28 28.57 -22.24
C VAL A 72 22.62 27.84 -22.07
N PHE A 73 22.60 26.63 -21.52
CA PHE A 73 23.81 25.84 -21.30
C PHE A 73 24.57 25.55 -22.60
N ARG A 74 23.87 25.15 -23.67
CA ARG A 74 24.49 24.90 -24.99
C ARG A 74 25.04 26.14 -25.68
N GLN A 75 24.64 27.33 -25.25
CA GLN A 75 25.15 28.61 -25.79
C GLN A 75 26.40 29.09 -25.06
N MET A 76 26.79 28.44 -23.95
CA MET A 76 28.00 28.78 -23.21
C MET A 76 29.24 28.31 -23.99
N SER A 77 30.17 29.23 -24.26
CA SER A 77 31.43 28.92 -24.93
C SER A 77 32.42 28.18 -24.02
N GLU A 78 32.39 28.48 -22.71
CA GLU A 78 33.25 27.86 -21.69
C GLU A 78 32.43 27.53 -20.43
N PRO A 79 31.74 26.37 -20.39
CA PRO A 79 30.98 25.97 -19.21
C PRO A 79 31.90 25.63 -18.03
N ASN A 80 31.68 26.27 -16.89
CA ASN A 80 32.41 25.96 -15.64
C ASN A 80 31.74 24.83 -14.85
N CYS A 81 32.43 24.30 -13.83
CA CYS A 81 31.92 23.21 -12.98
C CYS A 81 30.56 23.54 -12.31
N PHE A 82 30.32 24.81 -11.98
CA PHE A 82 29.03 25.24 -11.42
C PHE A 82 27.89 25.12 -12.44
N SER A 83 28.09 25.53 -13.70
CA SER A 83 27.09 25.36 -14.75
C SER A 83 26.78 23.90 -15.03
N TRP A 84 27.79 23.03 -15.15
CA TRP A 84 27.60 21.58 -15.29
C TRP A 84 26.78 21.00 -14.13
N ASN A 85 27.20 21.26 -12.89
CA ASN A 85 26.51 20.78 -11.69
C ASN A 85 25.08 21.32 -11.60
N THR A 86 24.83 22.55 -12.06
CA THR A 86 23.49 23.14 -12.04
C THR A 86 22.55 22.44 -13.00
N VAL A 87 22.98 22.12 -14.23
CA VAL A 87 22.13 21.38 -15.19
C VAL A 87 21.91 19.94 -14.74
N ILE A 88 22.98 19.24 -14.36
CA ILE A 88 22.90 17.83 -13.91
C ILE A 88 21.97 17.74 -12.69
N ARG A 89 22.09 18.66 -11.73
CA ARG A 89 21.20 18.71 -10.58
C ARG A 89 19.77 19.02 -10.98
N ALA A 90 19.54 19.99 -11.86
CA ALA A 90 18.20 20.31 -12.34
C ALA A 90 17.53 19.04 -12.90
N LEU A 91 18.17 18.37 -13.86
CA LEU A 91 17.65 17.16 -14.50
C LEU A 91 17.35 15.99 -13.53
N THR A 92 17.88 16.04 -12.30
CA THR A 92 17.64 15.01 -11.27
C THR A 92 16.67 15.49 -10.18
N GLU A 93 16.31 16.77 -10.15
CA GLU A 93 15.34 17.39 -9.25
C GLU A 93 13.89 17.31 -9.75
N SER A 94 13.60 16.72 -10.92
CA SER A 94 12.21 16.39 -11.31
C SER A 94 11.58 15.41 -10.31
N ASP A 95 10.25 15.46 -10.20
CA ASP A 95 9.50 14.66 -9.22
C ASP A 95 9.70 13.15 -9.50
N GLU A 96 9.71 12.32 -8.46
CA GLU A 96 10.01 10.87 -8.60
C GLU A 96 9.01 10.13 -9.50
N ASN A 97 7.81 10.70 -9.66
CA ASN A 97 6.72 10.18 -10.48
C ASN A 97 6.71 10.71 -11.93
N ASP A 98 7.69 11.52 -12.32
CA ASP A 98 7.78 12.08 -13.67
C ASP A 98 8.50 11.10 -14.61
N GLU A 99 7.79 10.54 -15.60
CA GLU A 99 8.32 9.58 -16.60
C GLU A 99 9.24 10.23 -17.64
N THR A 100 9.88 11.34 -17.29
CA THR A 100 10.79 12.04 -18.19
C THR A 100 12.14 11.33 -18.25
N ASN A 101 12.74 11.28 -19.44
CA ASN A 101 14.10 10.75 -19.66
C ASN A 101 15.22 11.65 -19.07
N GLU A 102 14.86 12.62 -18.21
CA GLU A 102 15.78 13.60 -17.64
C GLU A 102 16.90 12.99 -16.77
N PRO A 103 16.64 11.98 -15.92
CA PRO A 103 17.72 11.33 -15.16
C PRO A 103 18.74 10.64 -16.07
N LEU A 104 18.31 10.06 -17.19
CA LEU A 104 19.22 9.46 -18.17
C LEU A 104 20.05 10.54 -18.89
N GLU A 105 19.43 11.67 -19.22
CA GLU A 105 20.12 12.82 -19.80
C GLU A 105 21.17 13.39 -18.83
N ALA A 106 20.90 13.41 -17.53
CA ALA A 106 21.88 13.82 -16.52
C ALA A 106 23.14 12.95 -16.54
N LEU A 107 23.00 11.64 -16.76
CA LEU A 107 24.14 10.71 -16.91
C LEU A 107 24.91 10.96 -18.21
N LEU A 108 24.21 11.28 -19.31
CA LEU A 108 24.84 11.63 -20.59
C LEU A 108 25.65 12.93 -20.46
N LEU A 109 25.09 13.97 -19.84
CA LEU A 109 25.82 15.23 -19.60
C LEU A 109 27.02 15.02 -18.68
N PHE A 110 26.93 14.13 -17.70
CA PHE A 110 28.08 13.78 -16.87
C PHE A 110 29.18 13.09 -17.69
N THR A 111 28.82 12.23 -18.64
CA THR A 111 29.78 11.62 -19.56
C THR A 111 30.40 12.68 -20.47
N GLU A 112 29.60 13.62 -20.98
CA GLU A 112 30.09 14.75 -21.79
C GLU A 112 31.12 15.58 -21.02
N MET A 113 30.82 15.95 -19.77
CA MET A 113 31.74 16.65 -18.87
C MET A 113 33.08 15.91 -18.72
N LEU A 114 33.04 14.57 -18.59
CA LEU A 114 34.26 13.75 -18.49
C LEU A 114 35.04 13.69 -19.81
N THR A 115 34.35 13.65 -20.95
CA THR A 115 34.99 13.58 -22.27
C THR A 115 35.57 14.92 -22.73
N ASP A 116 34.90 16.02 -22.42
CA ASP A 116 35.35 17.38 -22.71
C ASP A 116 36.61 17.73 -21.90
N GLY A 117 36.65 17.31 -20.63
CA GLY A 117 37.86 17.34 -19.81
C GLY A 117 38.34 18.74 -19.41
N THR A 118 37.64 19.81 -19.80
CA THR A 118 37.97 21.19 -19.43
C THR A 118 37.75 21.45 -17.93
N VAL A 119 36.79 20.73 -17.33
CA VAL A 119 36.46 20.81 -15.91
C VAL A 119 36.37 19.41 -15.29
N LEU A 120 36.87 19.28 -14.07
CA LEU A 120 36.83 18.02 -13.34
C LEU A 120 35.60 17.93 -12.42
N PRO A 121 35.02 16.73 -12.23
CA PRO A 121 33.99 16.50 -11.22
C PRO A 121 34.48 16.89 -9.82
N ASN A 122 33.57 17.43 -9.01
CA ASN A 122 33.86 17.76 -7.62
C ASN A 122 32.84 17.11 -6.66
N ARG A 123 32.99 17.38 -5.36
CA ARG A 123 32.08 16.89 -4.31
C ARG A 123 30.59 17.22 -4.51
N PHE A 124 30.26 18.20 -5.35
CA PHE A 124 28.87 18.57 -5.67
C PHE A 124 28.35 17.92 -6.96
N THR A 125 29.24 17.35 -7.79
CA THR A 125 28.88 16.64 -9.02
C THR A 125 28.31 15.25 -8.69
N PHE A 126 29.05 14.44 -7.94
CA PHE A 126 28.70 13.04 -7.65
C PHE A 126 27.32 12.83 -7.01
N PRO A 127 26.87 13.63 -6.02
CA PRO A 127 25.54 13.49 -5.43
C PRO A 127 24.40 13.52 -6.45
N SER A 128 24.48 14.45 -7.42
CA SER A 128 23.46 14.59 -8.47
C SER A 128 23.51 13.40 -9.43
N VAL A 129 24.70 12.94 -9.80
CA VAL A 129 24.90 11.77 -10.67
C VAL A 129 24.42 10.48 -9.98
N PHE A 130 24.73 10.29 -8.70
CA PHE A 130 24.21 9.16 -7.91
C PHE A 130 22.69 9.17 -7.82
N LYS A 131 22.07 10.36 -7.67
CA LYS A 131 20.62 10.49 -7.72
C LYS A 131 20.06 10.08 -9.09
N ALA A 132 20.73 10.42 -10.20
CA ALA A 132 20.35 9.95 -11.53
C ALA A 132 20.43 8.42 -11.65
N CYS A 133 21.52 7.81 -11.20
CA CYS A 133 21.66 6.34 -11.16
C CYS A 133 20.57 5.67 -10.32
N ALA A 134 20.27 6.24 -9.14
CA ALA A 134 19.23 5.76 -8.23
C ALA A 134 17.84 5.78 -8.88
N ARG A 135 17.47 6.88 -9.53
CA ARG A 135 16.17 7.03 -10.21
C ARG A 135 16.02 6.14 -11.44
N THR A 136 17.12 5.88 -12.15
CA THR A 136 17.12 5.01 -13.33
C THR A 136 17.31 3.52 -13.00
N GLY A 137 17.57 3.17 -11.73
CA GLY A 137 17.87 1.79 -11.32
C GLY A 137 19.15 1.22 -11.95
N LYS A 138 20.03 2.07 -12.49
CA LYS A 138 21.22 1.67 -13.25
C LYS A 138 22.40 1.38 -12.32
N LEU A 139 22.42 0.17 -11.75
CA LEU A 139 23.43 -0.26 -10.79
C LEU A 139 24.86 -0.24 -11.37
N LEU A 140 25.06 -0.72 -12.59
CA LEU A 140 26.39 -0.83 -13.21
C LEU A 140 27.01 0.56 -13.43
N GLU A 141 26.25 1.50 -13.97
CA GLU A 141 26.66 2.89 -14.12
C GLU A 141 26.93 3.53 -12.75
N GLY A 142 26.08 3.26 -11.75
CA GLY A 142 26.31 3.70 -10.37
C GLY A 142 27.64 3.22 -9.78
N GLU A 143 28.04 1.98 -10.06
CA GLU A 143 29.33 1.42 -9.64
C GLU A 143 30.53 2.06 -10.35
N GLN A 144 30.38 2.38 -11.64
CA GLN A 144 31.41 3.13 -12.37
C GLN A 144 31.59 4.54 -11.80
N VAL A 145 30.48 5.23 -11.51
CA VAL A 145 30.49 6.56 -10.89
C VAL A 145 31.07 6.50 -9.48
N HIS A 146 30.80 5.45 -8.71
CA HIS A 146 31.45 5.20 -7.42
C HIS A 146 32.97 5.04 -7.58
N GLY A 147 33.44 4.22 -8.53
CA GLY A 147 34.86 4.10 -8.83
C GLY A 147 35.52 5.42 -9.21
N LEU A 148 34.81 6.28 -9.96
CA LEU A 148 35.27 7.64 -10.27
C LEU A 148 35.34 8.51 -9.01
N ALA A 149 34.34 8.48 -8.12
CA ALA A 149 34.36 9.24 -6.87
C ALA A 149 35.59 8.89 -6.02
N VAL A 150 35.94 7.60 -5.94
CA VAL A 150 37.17 7.13 -5.26
C VAL A 150 38.42 7.62 -5.99
N LYS A 151 38.48 7.50 -7.33
CA LYS A 151 39.62 7.95 -8.14
C LYS A 151 39.91 9.45 -7.97
N PHE A 152 38.86 10.26 -7.80
CA PHE A 152 38.97 11.70 -7.58
C PHE A 152 39.16 12.10 -6.10
N GLY A 153 39.24 11.14 -5.17
CA GLY A 153 39.53 11.40 -3.75
C GLY A 153 38.34 11.88 -2.93
N PHE A 154 37.11 11.58 -3.35
CA PHE A 154 35.88 11.97 -2.66
C PHE A 154 35.26 10.84 -1.83
N GLU A 155 35.98 9.75 -1.59
CA GLU A 155 35.49 8.59 -0.84
C GLU A 155 35.23 8.86 0.65
N LYS A 156 35.87 9.90 1.20
CA LYS A 156 35.68 10.36 2.59
C LYS A 156 34.74 11.56 2.71
N ASP A 157 34.25 12.11 1.61
CA ASP A 157 33.30 13.23 1.65
C ASP A 157 31.92 12.71 2.07
N GLU A 158 31.41 13.19 3.21
CA GLU A 158 30.16 12.71 3.81
C GLU A 158 28.95 12.93 2.91
N PHE A 159 28.94 14.02 2.14
CA PHE A 159 27.83 14.34 1.24
C PHE A 159 27.84 13.41 0.02
N VAL A 160 29.03 13.08 -0.49
CA VAL A 160 29.20 12.08 -1.55
C VAL A 160 28.82 10.67 -1.04
N ALA A 161 29.36 10.26 0.12
CA ALA A 161 29.12 8.95 0.70
C ALA A 161 27.64 8.70 1.06
N SER A 162 26.95 9.69 1.63
CA SER A 162 25.51 9.58 1.95
C SER A 162 24.64 9.39 0.69
N ASN A 163 24.94 10.09 -0.42
CA ASN A 163 24.22 9.91 -1.67
C ASN A 163 24.59 8.60 -2.37
N LEU A 164 25.81 8.11 -2.18
CA LEU A 164 26.23 6.79 -2.67
C LEU A 164 25.46 5.65 -1.98
N VAL A 165 25.28 5.72 -0.65
CA VAL A 165 24.44 4.76 0.09
C VAL A 165 23.02 4.75 -0.47
N ARG A 166 22.40 5.94 -0.66
CA ARG A 166 21.07 6.06 -1.27
C ARG A 166 21.01 5.41 -2.65
N MET A 167 22.02 5.64 -3.50
CA MET A 167 22.07 5.03 -4.83
C MET A 167 22.06 3.51 -4.77
N TYR A 168 22.89 2.90 -3.94
CA TYR A 168 22.91 1.45 -3.81
C TYR A 168 21.59 0.89 -3.27
N VAL A 169 20.97 1.56 -2.30
CA VAL A 169 19.63 1.17 -1.79
C VAL A 169 18.58 1.21 -2.89
N MET A 170 18.49 2.31 -3.63
CA MET A 170 17.48 2.47 -4.69
C MET A 170 17.71 1.51 -5.88
N CYS A 171 18.97 1.09 -6.11
CA CYS A 171 19.32 0.06 -7.08
C CYS A 171 19.17 -1.38 -6.54
N GLY A 172 18.69 -1.57 -5.31
CA GLY A 172 18.49 -2.89 -4.69
C GLY A 172 19.75 -3.60 -4.19
N ALA A 173 20.93 -2.95 -4.23
CA ALA A 173 22.21 -3.53 -3.83
C ALA A 173 22.46 -3.34 -2.31
N MET A 174 21.61 -3.98 -1.49
CA MET A 174 21.57 -3.75 -0.04
C MET A 174 22.88 -4.12 0.69
N GLU A 175 23.58 -5.17 0.25
CA GLU A 175 24.87 -5.56 0.85
C GLU A 175 25.93 -4.46 0.71
N LYS A 176 26.04 -3.85 -0.48
CA LYS A 176 26.98 -2.74 -0.74
C LYS A 176 26.60 -1.49 0.04
N ALA A 177 25.30 -1.19 0.11
CA ALA A 177 24.79 -0.07 0.89
C ALA A 177 25.08 -0.25 2.39
N GLN A 178 24.84 -1.45 2.94
CA GLN A 178 25.09 -1.76 4.35
C GLN A 178 26.58 -1.70 4.68
N PHE A 179 27.44 -2.21 3.80
CA PHE A 179 28.89 -2.10 3.97
C PHE A 179 29.34 -0.64 4.06
N LEU A 180 28.85 0.22 3.16
CA LEU A 180 29.17 1.65 3.18
C LEU A 180 28.63 2.35 4.42
N LEU A 181 27.39 2.04 4.84
CA LEU A 181 26.82 2.57 6.08
C LEU A 181 27.70 2.21 7.27
N ASN A 182 28.09 0.93 7.41
CA ASN A 182 28.94 0.47 8.50
C ASN A 182 30.31 1.15 8.48
N LYS A 183 30.92 1.29 7.29
CA LYS A 183 32.19 2.01 7.12
C LYS A 183 32.07 3.45 7.60
N MET A 184 31.03 4.16 7.18
CA MET A 184 30.76 5.54 7.63
C MET A 184 30.61 5.59 9.16
N MET A 185 29.85 4.66 9.76
CA MET A 185 29.62 4.62 11.21
C MET A 185 30.88 4.33 12.03
N VAL A 186 31.75 3.43 11.57
CA VAL A 186 33.02 3.10 12.25
C VAL A 186 34.03 4.24 12.15
N GLU A 187 34.09 4.93 11.01
CA GLU A 187 34.92 6.13 10.86
C GLU A 187 34.47 7.25 11.83
N PHE A 188 33.18 7.31 12.19
CA PHE A 188 32.66 8.26 13.18
C PHE A 188 33.09 7.98 14.62
N GLU A 189 33.15 6.70 15.02
CA GLU A 189 33.58 6.33 16.38
C GLU A 189 35.06 6.64 16.61
N ASN A 190 35.88 6.56 15.56
CA ASN A 190 37.33 6.75 15.64
C ASN A 190 37.78 8.21 15.58
N ASP A 191 36.99 9.13 15.02
CA ASP A 191 37.44 10.51 14.78
C ASP A 191 37.38 11.41 16.03
N GLY A 192 36.77 10.95 17.13
CA GLY A 192 36.83 11.56 18.48
C GLY A 192 36.39 13.03 18.62
N LYS A 193 36.06 13.70 17.52
CA LYS A 193 35.70 15.12 17.42
C LYS A 193 34.24 15.26 17.02
N LEU A 194 33.51 15.92 17.92
CA LEU A 194 32.11 16.32 17.83
C LEU A 194 31.05 15.21 17.90
N VAL A 195 30.88 14.69 19.11
CA VAL A 195 29.69 13.93 19.56
C VAL A 195 28.38 14.78 19.53
N ASN A 196 28.47 16.10 19.27
CA ASN A 196 27.34 17.04 19.37
C ASN A 196 26.99 17.78 18.06
N ASP A 197 27.47 17.35 16.89
CA ASP A 197 27.02 17.95 15.62
C ASP A 197 25.60 17.47 15.27
N LYS A 198 24.62 18.30 15.60
CA LYS A 198 23.19 18.05 15.34
C LYS A 198 22.91 17.75 13.86
N ARG A 199 23.59 18.42 12.92
CA ARG A 199 23.37 18.23 11.48
C ARG A 199 23.83 16.85 11.03
N ARG A 200 24.91 16.35 11.60
CA ARG A 200 25.47 15.02 11.32
C ARG A 200 24.59 13.91 11.89
N ILE A 201 24.07 14.09 13.10
CA ILE A 201 23.09 13.18 13.73
C ILE A 201 21.82 13.08 12.88
N GLU A 202 21.27 14.23 12.45
CA GLU A 202 20.09 14.27 11.58
C GLU A 202 20.36 13.58 10.23
N GLY A 203 21.52 13.82 9.60
CA GLY A 203 21.93 13.16 8.36
C GLY A 203 22.03 11.64 8.50
N ASN A 204 22.56 11.15 9.63
CA ASN A 204 22.62 9.74 9.93
C ASN A 204 21.22 9.13 10.05
N ILE A 205 20.31 9.75 10.81
CA ILE A 205 18.92 9.25 10.94
C ILE A 205 18.26 9.10 9.57
N VAL A 206 18.49 10.05 8.65
CA VAL A 206 17.96 9.95 7.27
C VAL A 206 18.54 8.74 6.54
N LEU A 207 19.84 8.47 6.65
CA LEU A 207 20.46 7.29 6.01
C LEU A 207 19.95 5.98 6.58
N TRP A 208 19.79 5.87 7.90
CA TRP A 208 19.18 4.70 8.54
C TRP A 208 17.76 4.48 8.02
N ASN A 209 16.94 5.54 7.91
CA ASN A 209 15.59 5.44 7.37
C ASN A 209 15.59 4.97 5.90
N VAL A 210 16.53 5.45 5.06
CA VAL A 210 16.68 4.98 3.68
C VAL A 210 17.01 3.49 3.64
N MET A 211 17.95 3.02 4.48
CA MET A 211 18.32 1.61 4.53
C MET A 211 17.15 0.73 4.96
N ILE A 212 16.43 1.14 6.00
CA ILE A 212 15.23 0.43 6.49
C ILE A 212 14.16 0.33 5.39
N ASP A 213 13.87 1.45 4.72
CA ASP A 213 12.93 1.50 3.60
C ASP A 213 13.39 0.63 2.40
N GLY A 214 14.70 0.58 2.13
CA GLY A 214 15.30 -0.33 1.17
C GLY A 214 15.02 -1.81 1.48
N TYR A 215 15.26 -2.23 2.72
CA TYR A 215 14.98 -3.59 3.18
C TYR A 215 13.47 -3.92 3.14
N ILE A 216 12.62 -2.97 3.49
CA ILE A 216 11.16 -3.10 3.38
C ILE A 216 10.73 -3.35 1.92
N ARG A 217 11.27 -2.60 0.96
CA ARG A 217 10.91 -2.76 -0.47
C ARG A 217 11.30 -4.11 -1.06
N ILE A 218 12.38 -4.72 -0.59
CA ILE A 218 12.79 -6.07 -1.02
C ILE A 218 12.12 -7.19 -0.20
N GLY A 219 11.25 -6.83 0.76
CA GLY A 219 10.50 -7.77 1.60
C GLY A 219 11.25 -8.31 2.82
N ASP A 220 12.48 -7.86 3.09
CA ASP A 220 13.25 -8.30 4.26
C ASP A 220 12.95 -7.42 5.48
N LEU A 221 11.77 -7.64 6.05
CA LEU A 221 11.30 -6.92 7.23
C LEU A 221 12.10 -7.22 8.50
N THR A 222 12.79 -8.37 8.55
CA THR A 222 13.64 -8.74 9.68
C THR A 222 14.86 -7.84 9.72
N ALA A 223 15.59 -7.71 8.61
CA ALA A 223 16.74 -6.80 8.53
C ALA A 223 16.33 -5.33 8.75
N ALA A 224 15.18 -4.92 8.21
CA ALA A 224 14.61 -3.59 8.46
C ALA A 224 14.38 -3.35 9.96
N ARG A 225 13.80 -4.33 10.66
CA ARG A 225 13.54 -4.26 12.10
C ARG A 225 14.83 -4.23 12.92
N GLU A 226 15.80 -5.08 12.59
CA GLU A 226 17.10 -5.08 13.27
C GLU A 226 17.83 -3.74 13.15
N LEU A 227 17.80 -3.12 11.97
CA LEU A 227 18.37 -1.79 11.78
C LEU A 227 17.63 -0.74 12.60
N PHE A 228 16.30 -0.76 12.59
CA PHE A 228 15.49 0.14 13.39
C PHE A 228 15.80 0.02 14.90
N ASP A 229 16.00 -1.20 15.39
CA ASP A 229 16.30 -1.47 16.80
C ASP A 229 17.72 -1.02 17.19
N LYS A 230 18.68 -1.01 16.25
CA LYS A 230 20.05 -0.48 16.45
C LYS A 230 20.12 1.05 16.50
N MET A 231 19.10 1.77 16.03
CA MET A 231 19.10 3.24 16.05
C MET A 231 19.08 3.79 17.48
N SER A 232 20.09 4.61 17.84
CA SER A 232 20.17 5.28 19.15
C SER A 232 19.14 6.40 19.29
N GLN A 233 18.83 7.09 18.20
CA GLN A 233 17.80 8.12 18.12
C GLN A 233 16.86 7.82 16.95
N ARG A 234 15.56 7.94 17.20
CA ARG A 234 14.50 7.67 16.22
C ARG A 234 13.65 8.91 16.03
N SER A 235 13.43 9.27 14.77
CA SER A 235 12.52 10.35 14.40
C SER A 235 11.12 9.82 14.16
N VAL A 236 10.12 10.71 14.08
CA VAL A 236 8.76 10.33 13.63
C VAL A 236 8.81 9.64 12.26
N ILE A 237 9.72 10.06 11.37
CA ILE A 237 9.93 9.43 10.06
C ILE A 237 10.39 7.98 10.23
N SER A 238 11.31 7.71 11.16
CA SER A 238 11.81 6.36 11.43
C SER A 238 10.67 5.41 11.83
N TRP A 239 9.77 5.87 12.70
CA TRP A 239 8.58 5.11 13.09
C TRP A 239 7.61 4.93 11.92
N ASN A 240 7.35 5.98 11.16
CA ASN A 240 6.44 5.94 10.02
C ASN A 240 6.90 4.94 8.96
N VAL A 241 8.21 4.90 8.64
CA VAL A 241 8.78 3.93 7.70
C VAL A 241 8.49 2.49 8.13
N MET A 242 8.67 2.17 9.41
CA MET A 242 8.35 0.82 9.92
C MET A 242 6.85 0.53 9.90
N ILE A 243 6.01 1.45 10.35
CA ILE A 243 4.55 1.27 10.39
C ILE A 243 4.00 1.09 8.98
N SER A 244 4.39 1.95 8.03
CA SER A 244 3.97 1.83 6.63
C SER A 244 4.53 0.57 5.98
N GLY A 245 5.79 0.22 6.26
CA GLY A 245 6.44 -0.96 5.70
C GLY A 245 5.78 -2.26 6.10
N TYR A 246 5.47 -2.44 7.39
CA TYR A 246 4.70 -3.59 7.86
C TYR A 246 3.28 -3.61 7.25
N ALA A 247 2.59 -2.47 7.24
CA ALA A 247 1.23 -2.39 6.69
C ALA A 247 1.17 -2.74 5.19
N GLN A 248 2.12 -2.23 4.39
CA GLN A 248 2.19 -2.49 2.95
C GLN A 248 2.53 -3.94 2.62
N ASN A 249 3.32 -4.61 3.47
CA ASN A 249 3.68 -6.03 3.30
C ASN A 249 2.67 -7.00 3.94
N GLY A 250 1.54 -6.53 4.47
CA GLY A 250 0.48 -7.38 5.01
C GLY A 250 0.62 -7.79 6.48
N TYR A 251 1.66 -7.30 7.18
CA TYR A 251 1.94 -7.54 8.59
C TYR A 251 1.21 -6.50 9.46
N PHE A 252 -0.12 -6.53 9.43
CA PHE A 252 -0.96 -5.49 10.02
C PHE A 252 -0.86 -5.42 11.55
N MET A 253 -0.64 -6.56 12.22
CA MET A 253 -0.54 -6.62 13.68
C MET A 253 0.77 -5.97 14.15
N GLU A 254 1.86 -6.25 13.44
CA GLU A 254 3.19 -5.68 13.65
C GLU A 254 3.18 -4.17 13.39
N ALA A 255 2.45 -3.69 12.38
CA ALA A 255 2.27 -2.26 12.14
C ALA A 255 1.58 -1.56 13.33
N ILE A 256 0.54 -2.18 13.91
CA ILE A 256 -0.13 -1.67 15.11
C ILE A 256 0.79 -1.73 16.33
N GLU A 257 1.59 -2.78 16.46
CA GLU A 257 2.55 -2.91 17.55
C GLU A 257 3.64 -1.82 17.47
N MET A 258 4.15 -1.53 16.27
CA MET A 258 5.06 -0.40 16.05
C MET A 258 4.43 0.93 16.45
N PHE A 259 3.14 1.13 16.17
CA PHE A 259 2.42 2.31 16.62
C PHE A 259 2.29 2.38 18.14
N ARG A 260 2.02 1.27 18.83
CA ARG A 260 1.99 1.21 20.30
C ARG A 260 3.35 1.52 20.91
N LEU A 261 4.42 0.94 20.36
CA LEU A 261 5.80 1.20 20.79
C LEU A 261 6.18 2.68 20.61
N MET A 262 5.76 3.32 19.51
CA MET A 262 5.94 4.75 19.27
C MET A 262 5.28 5.59 20.38
N GLN A 263 4.05 5.23 20.77
CA GLN A 263 3.30 5.90 21.83
C GLN A 263 3.92 5.70 23.22
N MET A 264 4.35 4.47 23.53
CA MET A 264 5.07 4.16 24.78
C MET A 264 6.40 4.91 24.87
N GLY A 265 7.07 5.10 23.73
CA GLY A 265 8.24 5.96 23.58
C GLY A 265 7.96 7.47 23.67
N LYS A 266 6.69 7.87 23.91
CA LYS A 266 6.21 9.26 23.98
C LYS A 266 6.49 10.07 22.71
N VAL A 267 6.65 9.40 21.57
CA VAL A 267 6.78 10.05 20.26
C VAL A 267 5.38 10.34 19.74
N ARG A 268 5.07 11.60 19.43
CA ARG A 268 3.74 12.01 18.98
C ARG A 268 3.47 11.54 17.54
N PRO A 269 2.42 10.73 17.30
CA PRO A 269 1.94 10.45 15.95
C PRO A 269 1.62 11.71 15.18
N ASN A 270 1.98 11.74 13.89
CA ASN A 270 1.61 12.82 12.99
C ASN A 270 0.62 12.32 11.93
N TYR A 271 0.22 13.22 11.05
CA TYR A 271 -0.69 12.93 9.93
C TYR A 271 -0.34 11.64 9.17
N VAL A 272 0.94 11.48 8.80
CA VAL A 272 1.42 10.30 8.05
C VAL A 272 1.30 9.03 8.91
N THR A 273 1.63 9.11 10.20
CA THR A 273 1.45 7.99 11.13
C THR A 273 0.00 7.52 11.15
N LEU A 274 -0.96 8.45 11.19
CA LEU A 274 -2.38 8.11 11.28
C LEU A 274 -2.88 7.43 10.00
N VAL A 275 -2.50 7.95 8.83
CA VAL A 275 -2.82 7.33 7.53
C VAL A 275 -2.30 5.88 7.46
N SER A 276 -1.05 5.65 7.86
CA SER A 276 -0.45 4.31 7.82
C SER A 276 -1.09 3.33 8.81
N VAL A 277 -1.30 3.75 10.07
CA VAL A 277 -1.87 2.85 11.09
C VAL A 277 -3.34 2.56 10.85
N LEU A 278 -4.14 3.54 10.39
CA LEU A 278 -5.56 3.32 10.08
C LEU A 278 -5.74 2.32 8.94
N SER A 279 -4.83 2.30 7.97
CA SER A 279 -4.82 1.30 6.89
C SER A 279 -4.57 -0.12 7.42
N ALA A 280 -3.71 -0.29 8.42
CA ALA A 280 -3.52 -1.60 9.08
C ALA A 280 -4.74 -1.99 9.94
N ILE A 281 -5.29 -1.02 10.68
CA ILE A 281 -6.50 -1.19 11.51
C ILE A 281 -7.69 -1.64 10.67
N SER A 282 -7.90 -1.05 9.49
CA SER A 282 -9.00 -1.42 8.58
C SER A 282 -8.90 -2.87 8.12
N ARG A 283 -7.68 -3.40 7.98
CA ARG A 283 -7.44 -4.78 7.53
C ARG A 283 -7.68 -5.80 8.64
N ILE A 284 -7.43 -5.46 9.88
CA ILE A 284 -7.73 -6.30 11.05
C ILE A 284 -9.19 -6.13 11.51
N GLY A 285 -9.83 -5.00 11.23
CA GLY A 285 -11.18 -4.72 11.73
C GLY A 285 -11.20 -4.27 13.19
N ALA A 286 -10.11 -3.66 13.69
CA ALA A 286 -10.00 -3.17 15.07
C ALA A 286 -10.69 -1.80 15.25
N LEU A 287 -12.02 -1.82 15.34
CA LEU A 287 -12.88 -0.64 15.43
C LEU A 287 -12.56 0.27 16.62
N GLU A 288 -12.29 -0.25 17.81
CA GLU A 288 -12.07 0.57 19.00
C GLU A 288 -10.75 1.33 18.90
N LEU A 289 -9.68 0.66 18.45
CA LEU A 289 -8.42 1.33 18.13
C LEU A 289 -8.61 2.38 17.02
N GLY A 290 -9.39 2.09 15.99
CA GLY A 290 -9.72 3.04 14.93
C GLY A 290 -10.46 4.29 15.43
N LYS A 291 -11.44 4.12 16.33
CA LYS A 291 -12.13 5.25 17.00
C LYS A 291 -11.15 6.06 17.85
N TRP A 292 -10.24 5.40 18.57
CA TRP A 292 -9.23 6.07 19.36
C TRP A 292 -8.33 6.94 18.48
N VAL A 293 -7.86 6.42 17.34
CA VAL A 293 -7.01 7.17 16.40
C VAL A 293 -7.76 8.37 15.81
N HIS A 294 -9.04 8.21 15.46
CA HIS A 294 -9.86 9.33 14.99
C HIS A 294 -10.01 10.43 16.07
N LEU A 295 -10.32 10.05 17.31
CA LEU A 295 -10.38 11.00 18.43
C LEU A 295 -9.02 11.64 18.73
N TYR A 296 -7.92 10.90 18.54
CA TYR A 296 -6.57 11.43 18.66
C TYR A 296 -6.32 12.53 17.62
N ALA A 297 -6.73 12.33 16.37
CA ALA A 297 -6.62 13.35 15.32
C ALA A 297 -7.35 14.64 15.70
N GLU A 298 -8.62 14.52 16.13
CA GLU A 298 -9.44 15.66 16.56
C GLU A 298 -8.83 16.39 17.78
N ARG A 299 -8.31 15.66 18.77
CA ARG A 299 -7.73 16.25 20.00
C ARG A 299 -6.37 16.92 19.81
N ASN A 300 -5.65 16.58 18.75
CA ASN A 300 -4.32 17.13 18.46
C ASN A 300 -4.35 18.07 17.25
N ASP A 301 -5.54 18.56 16.87
CA ASP A 301 -5.75 19.48 15.75
C ASP A 301 -5.13 18.99 14.43
N ILE A 302 -5.11 17.66 14.21
CA ILE A 302 -4.69 17.07 12.95
C ILE A 302 -5.85 17.21 11.97
N VAL A 303 -5.65 18.00 10.92
CA VAL A 303 -6.66 18.28 9.90
C VAL A 303 -7.09 16.98 9.21
N ILE A 304 -8.40 16.72 9.24
CA ILE A 304 -9.03 15.63 8.48
C ILE A 304 -9.44 16.20 7.12
N ASP A 305 -8.50 16.15 6.19
CA ASP A 305 -8.71 16.48 4.79
C ASP A 305 -9.30 15.29 4.00
N ASP A 306 -9.35 15.40 2.68
CA ASP A 306 -9.81 14.35 1.78
C ASP A 306 -8.99 13.06 1.88
N VAL A 307 -7.68 13.16 2.10
CA VAL A 307 -6.79 11.99 2.20
C VAL A 307 -7.00 11.27 3.54
N LEU A 308 -6.86 11.94 4.68
CA LEU A 308 -7.08 11.29 5.98
C LEU A 308 -8.56 10.89 6.15
N GLY A 309 -9.49 11.69 5.62
CA GLY A 309 -10.91 11.37 5.58
C GLY A 309 -11.21 10.09 4.79
N SER A 310 -10.59 9.89 3.63
CA SER A 310 -10.76 8.65 2.84
C SER A 310 -10.30 7.40 3.61
N VAL A 311 -9.20 7.50 4.33
CA VAL A 311 -8.64 6.40 5.15
C VAL A 311 -9.54 6.12 6.37
N LEU A 312 -10.10 7.14 7.00
CA LEU A 312 -11.08 6.98 8.08
C LEU A 312 -12.38 6.34 7.60
N ILE A 313 -12.87 6.71 6.42
CA ILE A 313 -14.04 6.09 5.79
C ILE A 313 -13.76 4.60 5.52
N ASP A 314 -12.63 4.27 4.89
CA ASP A 314 -12.23 2.89 4.63
C ASP A 314 -12.09 2.08 5.93
N MET A 315 -11.48 2.67 6.96
CA MET A 315 -11.34 2.06 8.28
C MET A 315 -12.70 1.77 8.90
N TYR A 316 -13.58 2.77 9.03
CA TYR A 316 -14.89 2.54 9.63
C TYR A 316 -15.73 1.53 8.86
N ALA A 317 -15.72 1.57 7.53
CA ALA A 317 -16.42 0.60 6.70
C ALA A 317 -15.86 -0.83 6.93
N LYS A 318 -14.55 -1.03 6.83
CA LYS A 318 -13.94 -2.37 7.00
C LYS A 318 -13.88 -2.86 8.46
N CYS A 319 -14.13 -1.99 9.43
CA CYS A 319 -14.35 -2.33 10.84
C CYS A 319 -15.84 -2.57 11.18
N GLY A 320 -16.74 -2.56 10.20
CA GLY A 320 -18.14 -2.91 10.38
C GLY A 320 -19.01 -1.78 10.97
N SER A 321 -18.61 -0.52 10.79
CA SER A 321 -19.36 0.66 11.24
C SER A 321 -19.61 1.63 10.06
N ILE A 322 -20.41 1.19 9.10
CA ILE A 322 -20.70 1.94 7.88
C ILE A 322 -21.38 3.29 8.16
N GLU A 323 -22.18 3.38 9.22
CA GLU A 323 -22.83 4.62 9.66
C GLU A 323 -21.81 5.69 10.06
N LYS A 324 -20.73 5.30 10.75
CA LYS A 324 -19.64 6.23 11.08
C LYS A 324 -18.84 6.62 9.85
N ALA A 325 -18.65 5.72 8.90
CA ALA A 325 -18.01 6.03 7.62
C ALA A 325 -18.82 7.11 6.86
N VAL A 326 -20.15 6.97 6.80
CA VAL A 326 -21.06 7.98 6.23
C VAL A 326 -20.94 9.32 6.98
N GLN A 327 -20.87 9.30 8.32
CA GLN A 327 -20.70 10.52 9.11
C GLN A 327 -19.38 11.24 8.81
N VAL A 328 -18.27 10.50 8.66
CA VAL A 328 -16.98 11.08 8.28
C VAL A 328 -17.08 11.68 6.88
N PHE A 329 -17.64 10.95 5.91
CA PHE A 329 -17.82 11.42 4.54
C PHE A 329 -18.58 12.76 4.48
N ASN A 330 -19.70 12.85 5.20
CA ASN A 330 -20.52 14.07 5.22
C ASN A 330 -19.84 15.27 5.91
N ARG A 331 -18.76 15.08 6.66
CA ARG A 331 -17.97 16.16 7.27
C ARG A 331 -16.88 16.70 6.34
N ILE A 332 -16.54 15.98 5.28
CA ILE A 332 -15.52 16.41 4.30
C ILE A 332 -16.15 17.49 3.40
N SER A 333 -15.55 18.68 3.38
CA SER A 333 -16.10 19.84 2.65
C SER A 333 -16.03 19.70 1.13
N LYS A 334 -14.97 19.06 0.62
CA LYS A 334 -14.76 18.82 -0.81
C LYS A 334 -14.27 17.39 -1.05
N PRO A 335 -15.19 16.41 -1.10
CA PRO A 335 -14.85 15.02 -1.37
C PRO A 335 -14.21 14.87 -2.75
N ASN A 336 -13.03 14.24 -2.80
CA ASN A 336 -12.36 13.88 -4.05
C ASN A 336 -12.79 12.48 -4.53
N THR A 337 -12.34 12.06 -5.71
CA THR A 337 -12.64 10.72 -6.26
C THR A 337 -12.27 9.57 -5.31
N ILE A 338 -11.23 9.70 -4.49
CA ILE A 338 -10.79 8.67 -3.53
C ILE A 338 -11.80 8.54 -2.38
N THR A 339 -12.28 9.65 -1.81
CA THR A 339 -13.30 9.65 -0.75
C THR A 339 -14.63 9.05 -1.21
N TRP A 340 -15.06 9.37 -2.44
CA TRP A 340 -16.24 8.75 -3.06
C TRP A 340 -16.05 7.25 -3.27
N SER A 341 -14.87 6.84 -3.77
CA SER A 341 -14.53 5.43 -3.95
C SER A 341 -14.58 4.66 -2.62
N ALA A 342 -14.05 5.25 -1.54
CA ALA A 342 -14.04 4.63 -0.21
C ALA A 342 -15.45 4.42 0.35
N ILE A 343 -16.35 5.42 0.24
CA ILE A 343 -17.72 5.28 0.76
C ILE A 343 -18.56 4.33 -0.10
N ILE A 344 -18.45 4.39 -1.43
CA ILE A 344 -19.18 3.50 -2.36
C ILE A 344 -18.73 2.05 -2.15
N GLY A 345 -17.41 1.80 -2.09
CA GLY A 345 -16.86 0.48 -1.80
C GLY A 345 -17.27 -0.03 -0.42
N GLY A 346 -17.28 0.85 0.60
CA GLY A 346 -17.77 0.53 1.94
C GLY A 346 -19.24 0.10 1.94
N LEU A 347 -20.12 0.83 1.24
CA LEU A 347 -21.54 0.46 1.10
C LEU A 347 -21.71 -0.88 0.37
N ALA A 348 -20.89 -1.13 -0.66
CA ALA A 348 -20.91 -2.36 -1.45
C ALA A 348 -20.56 -3.60 -0.61
N ILE A 349 -19.50 -3.57 0.20
CA ILE A 349 -19.13 -4.71 1.06
C ILE A 349 -20.14 -4.93 2.20
N HIS A 350 -20.92 -3.91 2.56
CA HIS A 350 -22.05 -4.04 3.49
C HIS A 350 -23.35 -4.54 2.83
N GLY A 351 -23.36 -4.76 1.51
CA GLY A 351 -24.55 -5.17 0.76
C GLY A 351 -25.59 -4.06 0.59
N ARG A 352 -25.23 -2.79 0.84
CA ARG A 352 -26.09 -1.61 0.71
C ARG A 352 -26.08 -1.07 -0.72
N ALA A 353 -26.41 -1.92 -1.69
CA ALA A 353 -26.22 -1.61 -3.11
C ALA A 353 -27.00 -0.37 -3.57
N LYS A 354 -28.24 -0.18 -3.08
CA LYS A 354 -29.05 1.00 -3.39
C LYS A 354 -28.36 2.30 -2.94
N ASP A 355 -27.78 2.29 -1.75
CA ASP A 355 -27.06 3.47 -1.24
C ASP A 355 -25.77 3.69 -2.05
N ALA A 356 -25.04 2.63 -2.41
CA ALA A 356 -23.85 2.75 -3.25
C ALA A 356 -24.17 3.43 -4.60
N LEU A 357 -25.29 3.06 -5.24
CA LEU A 357 -25.77 3.66 -6.49
C LEU A 357 -26.24 5.12 -6.31
N ASP A 358 -26.88 5.45 -5.18
CA ASP A 358 -27.24 6.84 -4.84
C ASP A 358 -26.00 7.72 -4.66
N TYR A 359 -24.98 7.22 -3.95
CA TYR A 359 -23.72 7.95 -3.79
C TYR A 359 -22.97 8.12 -5.11
N PHE A 360 -23.00 7.14 -6.02
CA PHE A 360 -22.48 7.32 -7.38
C PHE A 360 -23.22 8.43 -8.14
N SER A 361 -24.55 8.41 -8.11
CA SER A 361 -25.38 9.44 -8.75
C SER A 361 -25.15 10.83 -8.13
N ARG A 362 -24.85 10.91 -6.83
CA ARG A 362 -24.44 12.16 -6.17
C ARG A 362 -23.06 12.63 -6.63
N MET A 363 -22.09 11.72 -6.72
CA MET A 363 -20.73 12.02 -7.19
C MET A 363 -20.74 12.67 -8.58
N GLU A 364 -21.52 12.12 -9.52
CA GLU A 364 -21.64 12.66 -10.87
C GLU A 364 -22.32 14.03 -10.89
N ARG A 365 -23.37 14.23 -10.08
CA ARG A 365 -24.04 15.53 -9.95
C ARG A 365 -23.14 16.62 -9.37
N GLU A 366 -22.19 16.26 -8.52
CA GLU A 366 -21.17 17.16 -7.99
C GLU A 366 -20.00 17.41 -8.98
N GLY A 367 -20.05 16.81 -10.18
CA GLY A 367 -19.07 17.00 -11.24
C GLY A 367 -17.75 16.29 -10.97
N VAL A 368 -17.73 15.28 -10.10
CA VAL A 368 -16.52 14.49 -9.81
C VAL A 368 -16.48 13.29 -10.75
N THR A 369 -15.44 13.20 -11.58
CA THR A 369 -15.29 12.10 -12.53
C THR A 369 -15.05 10.77 -11.80
N PRO A 370 -15.85 9.73 -12.07
CA PRO A 370 -15.62 8.38 -11.53
C PRO A 370 -14.26 7.82 -11.99
N SER A 371 -13.53 7.20 -11.06
CA SER A 371 -12.35 6.38 -11.41
C SER A 371 -12.74 4.92 -11.58
N GLY A 372 -11.86 4.09 -12.16
CA GLY A 372 -12.09 2.64 -12.19
C GLY A 372 -12.35 2.03 -10.80
N VAL A 373 -11.78 2.57 -9.72
CA VAL A 373 -12.03 2.08 -8.36
C VAL A 373 -13.49 2.29 -7.94
N VAL A 374 -14.12 3.37 -8.38
CA VAL A 374 -15.56 3.62 -8.15
C VAL A 374 -16.40 2.54 -8.83
N TYR A 375 -16.10 2.23 -10.10
CA TYR A 375 -16.80 1.19 -10.84
C TYR A 375 -16.62 -0.20 -10.24
N ILE A 376 -15.43 -0.54 -9.71
CA ILE A 376 -15.24 -1.78 -8.93
C ILE A 376 -16.21 -1.81 -7.74
N GLY A 377 -16.36 -0.69 -7.02
CA GLY A 377 -17.32 -0.57 -5.91
C GLY A 377 -18.78 -0.81 -6.36
N ILE A 378 -19.18 -0.22 -7.49
CA ILE A 378 -20.54 -0.40 -8.04
C ILE A 378 -20.78 -1.82 -8.54
N LEU A 379 -19.85 -2.41 -9.29
CA LEU A 379 -19.98 -3.80 -9.75
C LEU A 379 -20.00 -4.78 -8.58
N THR A 380 -19.22 -4.51 -7.51
CA THR A 380 -19.28 -5.28 -6.26
C THR A 380 -20.64 -5.14 -5.56
N ALA A 381 -21.21 -3.94 -5.53
CA ALA A 381 -22.54 -3.70 -4.99
C ALA A 381 -23.62 -4.47 -5.77
N CYS A 382 -23.55 -4.43 -7.11
CA CYS A 382 -24.44 -5.21 -7.98
C CYS A 382 -24.26 -6.71 -7.74
N SER A 383 -23.03 -7.20 -7.64
CA SER A 383 -22.70 -8.61 -7.35
C SER A 383 -23.31 -9.09 -6.03
N HIS A 384 -23.21 -8.30 -4.96
CA HIS A 384 -23.77 -8.66 -3.66
C HIS A 384 -25.30 -8.53 -3.55
N ALA A 385 -25.93 -7.81 -4.49
CA ALA A 385 -27.38 -7.61 -4.54
C ALA A 385 -28.08 -8.41 -5.66
N GLY A 386 -27.33 -9.06 -6.55
CA GLY A 386 -27.85 -9.80 -7.70
C GLY A 386 -28.41 -8.93 -8.81
N LEU A 387 -27.94 -7.68 -8.91
CA LEU A 387 -28.38 -6.69 -9.91
C LEU A 387 -27.62 -6.88 -11.22
N VAL A 388 -27.92 -7.97 -11.94
CA VAL A 388 -27.18 -8.37 -13.16
C VAL A 388 -27.30 -7.33 -14.26
N GLU A 389 -28.51 -6.84 -14.53
CA GLU A 389 -28.74 -5.86 -15.60
C GLU A 389 -28.08 -4.52 -15.31
N GLU A 390 -28.17 -4.03 -14.07
CA GLU A 390 -27.46 -2.82 -13.65
C GLU A 390 -25.95 -2.98 -13.76
N GLY A 391 -25.40 -4.13 -13.35
CA GLY A 391 -23.98 -4.43 -13.52
C GLY A 391 -23.53 -4.40 -14.98
N ARG A 392 -24.32 -4.96 -15.90
CA ARG A 392 -24.07 -4.87 -17.35
C ARG A 392 -24.11 -3.44 -17.86
N LEU A 393 -25.09 -2.64 -17.43
CA LEU A 393 -25.21 -1.24 -17.80
C LEU A 393 -23.96 -0.45 -17.39
N PHE A 394 -23.52 -0.59 -16.13
CA PHE A 394 -22.30 0.09 -15.66
C PHE A 394 -21.04 -0.42 -16.36
N PHE A 395 -20.92 -1.72 -16.63
CA PHE A 395 -19.77 -2.24 -17.37
C PHE A 395 -19.71 -1.68 -18.81
N ASN A 396 -20.85 -1.62 -19.49
CA ASN A 396 -20.95 -1.03 -20.83
C ASN A 396 -20.69 0.48 -20.82
N HIS A 397 -21.08 1.19 -19.76
CA HIS A 397 -20.74 2.60 -19.59
C HIS A 397 -19.23 2.80 -19.52
N ILE A 398 -18.49 1.93 -18.81
CA ILE A 398 -17.02 1.97 -18.77
C ILE A 398 -16.43 1.78 -20.18
N VAL A 399 -16.93 0.78 -20.92
CA VAL A 399 -16.38 0.43 -22.25
C VAL A 399 -16.69 1.48 -23.32
N ASN A 400 -17.88 2.08 -23.30
CA ASN A 400 -18.39 2.88 -24.42
C ASN A 400 -18.42 4.38 -24.17
N GLU A 401 -18.55 4.83 -22.92
CA GLU A 401 -18.84 6.23 -22.60
C GLU A 401 -17.68 6.93 -21.86
N VAL A 402 -16.81 6.17 -21.21
CA VAL A 402 -15.64 6.69 -20.51
C VAL A 402 -14.39 6.36 -21.34
N ASP A 403 -13.48 7.32 -21.51
CA ASP A 403 -12.13 7.09 -22.08
C ASP A 403 -11.25 6.34 -21.07
N PHE A 404 -11.74 5.19 -20.60
CA PHE A 404 -11.16 4.40 -19.52
C PHE A 404 -11.27 2.91 -19.87
N GLU A 405 -10.12 2.31 -20.19
CA GLU A 405 -10.07 0.88 -20.50
C GLU A 405 -10.33 0.04 -19.22
N PRO A 406 -11.28 -0.92 -19.27
CA PRO A 406 -11.51 -1.80 -18.13
C PRO A 406 -10.26 -2.61 -17.78
N ARG A 407 -9.83 -2.51 -16.53
CA ARG A 407 -8.78 -3.37 -15.94
C ARG A 407 -9.33 -4.71 -15.45
N LEU A 408 -8.43 -5.66 -15.17
CA LEU A 408 -8.74 -7.02 -14.68
C LEU A 408 -9.74 -7.05 -13.53
N GLU A 409 -9.67 -6.10 -12.60
CA GLU A 409 -10.56 -6.07 -11.44
C GLU A 409 -12.03 -5.84 -11.82
N HIS A 410 -12.30 -5.10 -12.89
CA HIS A 410 -13.68 -4.87 -13.37
C HIS A 410 -14.25 -6.15 -13.98
N TYR A 411 -13.45 -6.86 -14.78
CA TYR A 411 -13.84 -8.15 -15.34
C TYR A 411 -14.08 -9.18 -14.22
N GLY A 412 -13.20 -9.23 -13.21
CA GLY A 412 -13.36 -10.08 -12.05
C GLY A 412 -14.68 -9.82 -11.30
N CYS A 413 -15.10 -8.56 -11.17
CA CYS A 413 -16.39 -8.21 -10.57
C CYS A 413 -17.58 -8.65 -11.41
N MET A 414 -17.49 -8.54 -12.75
CA MET A 414 -18.54 -9.03 -13.66
C MET A 414 -18.67 -10.54 -13.64
N VAL A 415 -17.54 -11.26 -13.64
CA VAL A 415 -17.53 -12.72 -13.51
C VAL A 415 -18.12 -13.15 -12.17
N ASP A 416 -17.82 -12.42 -11.08
CA ASP A 416 -18.43 -12.68 -9.78
C ASP A 416 -19.95 -12.46 -9.79
N LEU A 417 -20.42 -11.36 -10.39
CA LEU A 417 -21.84 -11.05 -10.54
C LEU A 417 -22.58 -12.13 -11.34
N LEU A 418 -22.10 -12.47 -12.54
CA LEU A 418 -22.67 -13.50 -13.40
C LEU A 418 -22.61 -14.88 -12.72
N GLY A 419 -21.48 -15.18 -12.08
CA GLY A 419 -21.24 -16.41 -11.36
C GLY A 419 -22.24 -16.63 -10.23
N ARG A 420 -22.46 -15.64 -9.37
CA ARG A 420 -23.46 -15.70 -8.27
C ARG A 420 -24.90 -15.76 -8.77
N ALA A 421 -25.17 -15.20 -9.95
CA ALA A 421 -26.48 -15.30 -10.59
C ALA A 421 -26.74 -16.68 -11.23
N GLY A 422 -25.76 -17.59 -11.23
CA GLY A 422 -25.86 -18.91 -11.87
C GLY A 422 -25.65 -18.89 -13.38
N LEU A 423 -25.24 -17.76 -13.96
CA LEU A 423 -24.99 -17.58 -15.40
C LEU A 423 -23.58 -18.07 -15.77
N LEU A 424 -23.24 -19.31 -15.41
CA LEU A 424 -21.87 -19.85 -15.49
C LEU A 424 -21.31 -19.87 -16.91
N LYS A 425 -22.13 -20.25 -17.91
CA LYS A 425 -21.69 -20.29 -19.32
C LYS A 425 -21.37 -18.89 -19.84
N GLU A 426 -22.23 -17.93 -19.54
CA GLU A 426 -22.00 -16.53 -19.90
C GLU A 426 -20.75 -15.98 -19.20
N ALA A 427 -20.53 -16.33 -17.93
CA ALA A 427 -19.32 -15.95 -17.21
C ALA A 427 -18.05 -16.52 -17.86
N GLU A 428 -18.07 -17.79 -18.29
CA GLU A 428 -16.95 -18.41 -19.02
C GLU A 428 -16.72 -17.74 -20.38
N GLU A 429 -17.77 -17.50 -21.17
CA GLU A 429 -17.72 -16.77 -22.44
C GLU A 429 -17.19 -15.34 -22.26
N PHE A 430 -17.59 -14.66 -21.19
CA PHE A 430 -17.13 -13.32 -20.86
C PHE A 430 -15.62 -13.29 -20.60
N ILE A 431 -15.07 -14.28 -19.89
CA ILE A 431 -13.62 -14.42 -19.68
C ILE A 431 -12.88 -14.66 -20.99
N LEU A 432 -13.41 -15.55 -21.83
CA LEU A 432 -12.78 -15.91 -23.10
C LEU A 432 -12.74 -14.76 -24.11
N ASN A 433 -13.70 -13.84 -24.02
CA ASN A 433 -13.80 -12.66 -24.89
C ASN A 433 -13.09 -11.42 -24.33
N MET A 434 -12.36 -11.52 -23.21
CA MET A 434 -11.60 -10.40 -22.67
C MET A 434 -10.51 -9.93 -23.64
N PRO A 435 -10.34 -8.61 -23.86
CA PRO A 435 -9.25 -8.07 -24.69
C PRO A 435 -7.88 -8.20 -23.99
N ILE A 436 -7.89 -8.45 -22.69
CA ILE A 436 -6.71 -8.60 -21.83
C ILE A 436 -6.65 -10.04 -21.30
N LYS A 437 -5.42 -10.55 -21.12
CA LYS A 437 -5.20 -11.92 -20.62
C LYS A 437 -5.81 -12.07 -19.21
N PRO A 438 -6.72 -13.03 -18.99
CA PRO A 438 -7.31 -13.25 -17.67
C PRO A 438 -6.27 -13.63 -16.61
N ASP A 439 -6.47 -13.15 -15.39
CA ASP A 439 -5.65 -13.45 -14.21
C ASP A 439 -6.23 -14.57 -13.34
N ASP A 440 -5.51 -14.95 -12.29
CA ASP A 440 -5.95 -15.99 -11.36
C ASP A 440 -7.21 -15.58 -10.59
N VAL A 441 -7.38 -14.29 -10.26
CA VAL A 441 -8.54 -13.76 -9.53
C VAL A 441 -9.84 -13.98 -10.33
N THR A 442 -9.81 -13.68 -11.62
CA THR A 442 -10.97 -13.83 -12.52
C THR A 442 -11.41 -15.29 -12.63
N TRP A 443 -10.46 -16.21 -12.86
CA TRP A 443 -10.76 -17.64 -12.90
C TRP A 443 -11.17 -18.20 -11.53
N LYS A 444 -10.62 -17.70 -10.41
CA LYS A 444 -11.03 -18.06 -9.05
C LYS A 444 -12.47 -17.65 -8.76
N ALA A 445 -12.94 -16.52 -9.30
CA ALA A 445 -14.33 -16.11 -9.18
C ALA A 445 -15.26 -17.13 -9.86
N LEU A 446 -14.94 -17.53 -11.11
CA LEU A 446 -15.70 -18.56 -11.84
C LEU A 446 -15.65 -19.93 -11.16
N LEU A 447 -14.49 -20.36 -10.66
CA LEU A 447 -14.36 -21.63 -9.92
C LEU A 447 -15.21 -21.62 -8.64
N GLY A 448 -15.24 -20.49 -7.93
CA GLY A 448 -16.11 -20.29 -6.78
C GLY A 448 -17.59 -20.40 -7.14
N ALA A 449 -18.00 -19.85 -8.27
CA ALA A 449 -19.37 -19.98 -8.79
C ALA A 449 -19.70 -21.42 -9.21
N CYS A 450 -18.77 -22.12 -9.85
CA CYS A 450 -18.93 -23.55 -10.18
C CYS A 450 -19.14 -24.38 -8.91
N LYS A 451 -18.38 -24.10 -7.84
CA LYS A 451 -18.60 -24.72 -6.53
C LYS A 451 -19.99 -24.41 -5.98
N MET A 452 -20.40 -23.14 -6.01
CA MET A 452 -21.70 -22.70 -5.49
C MET A 452 -22.89 -23.37 -6.19
N HIS A 453 -22.80 -23.55 -7.50
CA HIS A 453 -23.87 -24.13 -8.32
C HIS A 453 -23.68 -25.62 -8.65
N GLY A 454 -22.66 -26.28 -8.10
CA GLY A 454 -22.40 -27.71 -8.29
C GLY A 454 -22.01 -28.12 -9.72
N ASN A 455 -21.42 -27.23 -10.51
CA ASN A 455 -21.00 -27.55 -11.88
C ASN A 455 -19.59 -28.17 -11.88
N ILE A 456 -19.54 -29.51 -11.80
CA ILE A 456 -18.30 -30.28 -11.69
C ILE A 456 -17.45 -30.16 -12.96
N GLU A 457 -18.08 -30.29 -14.14
CA GLU A 457 -17.38 -30.35 -15.43
C GLU A 457 -16.64 -29.03 -15.73
N MET A 458 -17.31 -27.89 -15.55
CA MET A 458 -16.67 -26.58 -15.69
C MET A 458 -15.68 -26.32 -14.55
N GLY A 459 -16.01 -26.74 -13.33
CA GLY A 459 -15.13 -26.60 -12.17
C GLY A 459 -13.78 -27.30 -12.34
N ASP A 460 -13.76 -28.52 -12.89
CA ASP A 460 -12.53 -29.26 -13.18
C ASP A 460 -11.67 -28.55 -14.24
N ARG A 461 -12.27 -28.13 -15.36
CA ARG A 461 -11.56 -27.39 -16.41
C ARG A 461 -10.92 -26.11 -15.88
N VAL A 462 -11.71 -25.28 -15.18
CA VAL A 462 -11.25 -23.99 -14.64
C VAL A 462 -10.17 -24.20 -13.58
N ALA A 463 -10.31 -25.21 -12.71
CA ALA A 463 -9.29 -25.53 -11.72
C ALA A 463 -7.98 -25.97 -12.38
N GLN A 464 -8.03 -26.76 -13.46
CA GLN A 464 -6.84 -27.17 -14.19
C GLN A 464 -6.15 -25.99 -14.90
N ILE A 465 -6.90 -25.01 -15.40
CA ILE A 465 -6.35 -23.74 -15.90
C ILE A 465 -5.59 -23.00 -14.78
N LEU A 466 -6.22 -22.83 -13.61
CA LEU A 466 -5.62 -22.16 -12.46
C LEU A 466 -4.37 -22.88 -11.94
N MET A 467 -4.37 -24.21 -11.86
CA MET A 467 -3.20 -24.99 -11.46
C MET A 467 -2.02 -24.85 -12.41
N ASN A 468 -2.28 -24.61 -13.69
CA ASN A 468 -1.22 -24.34 -14.68
C ASN A 468 -0.70 -22.90 -14.59
N MET A 469 -1.58 -21.93 -14.30
CA MET A 469 -1.22 -20.52 -14.16
C MET A 469 -0.50 -20.21 -12.85
N ALA A 470 -0.96 -20.78 -11.74
CA ALA A 470 -0.43 -20.55 -10.40
C ALA A 470 -0.30 -21.89 -9.63
N PRO A 471 0.72 -22.71 -9.94
CA PRO A 471 0.83 -24.07 -9.37
C PRO A 471 1.03 -24.11 -7.86
N ARG A 472 1.46 -23.00 -7.25
CA ARG A 472 1.67 -22.88 -5.80
C ARG A 472 0.46 -22.32 -5.04
N ASP A 473 -0.56 -21.85 -5.75
CA ASP A 473 -1.77 -21.32 -5.12
C ASP A 473 -2.67 -22.45 -4.63
N SER A 474 -2.94 -22.50 -3.32
CA SER A 474 -3.76 -23.55 -2.73
C SER A 474 -5.25 -23.42 -3.05
N GLY A 475 -5.70 -22.22 -3.44
CA GLY A 475 -7.12 -21.91 -3.65
C GLY A 475 -7.78 -22.80 -4.70
N ALA A 476 -7.12 -23.01 -5.84
CA ALA A 476 -7.65 -23.85 -6.92
C ALA A 476 -7.80 -25.32 -6.52
N TYR A 477 -6.78 -25.88 -5.87
CA TYR A 477 -6.79 -27.27 -5.39
C TYR A 477 -7.87 -27.49 -4.33
N VAL A 478 -7.96 -26.58 -3.35
CA VAL A 478 -8.95 -26.67 -2.28
C VAL A 478 -10.36 -26.52 -2.85
N ALA A 479 -10.60 -25.60 -3.78
CA ALA A 479 -11.90 -25.45 -4.41
C ALA A 479 -12.30 -26.69 -5.22
N LEU A 480 -11.39 -27.25 -6.03
CA LEU A 480 -11.66 -28.47 -6.80
C LEU A 480 -11.89 -29.70 -5.90
N SER A 481 -11.04 -29.89 -4.89
CA SER A 481 -11.25 -30.93 -3.88
C SER A 481 -12.60 -30.80 -3.18
N ASN A 482 -13.05 -29.58 -2.93
CA ASN A 482 -14.36 -29.34 -2.33
C ASN A 482 -15.52 -29.68 -3.27
N ILE A 483 -15.39 -29.39 -4.58
CA ILE A 483 -16.38 -29.75 -5.61
C ILE A 483 -16.53 -31.27 -5.68
N TYR A 484 -15.42 -32.01 -5.73
CA TYR A 484 -15.43 -33.48 -5.73
C TYR A 484 -16.00 -34.07 -4.44
N ALA A 485 -15.61 -33.51 -3.28
CA ALA A 485 -16.14 -33.95 -2.00
C ALA A 485 -17.66 -33.75 -1.89
N ALA A 486 -18.19 -32.61 -2.34
CA ALA A 486 -19.64 -32.36 -2.39
C ALA A 486 -20.39 -33.35 -3.29
N SER A 487 -19.70 -33.88 -4.32
CA SER A 487 -20.22 -34.88 -5.26
C SER A 487 -19.96 -36.32 -4.81
N ARG A 488 -19.37 -36.52 -3.62
CA ARG A 488 -18.97 -37.82 -3.04
C ARG A 488 -17.95 -38.61 -3.88
N ASP A 489 -17.18 -37.92 -4.72
CA ASP A 489 -16.08 -38.51 -5.50
C ASP A 489 -14.76 -38.44 -4.71
N TRP A 490 -14.62 -39.36 -3.74
CA TRP A 490 -13.45 -39.40 -2.86
C TRP A 490 -12.16 -39.82 -3.56
N GLU A 491 -12.27 -40.55 -4.68
CA GLU A 491 -11.11 -40.92 -5.49
C GLU A 491 -10.48 -39.67 -6.11
N SER A 492 -11.30 -38.81 -6.72
CA SER A 492 -10.84 -37.52 -7.26
C SER A 492 -10.30 -36.59 -6.17
N VAL A 493 -10.91 -36.56 -4.97
CA VAL A 493 -10.38 -35.82 -3.81
C VAL A 493 -8.97 -36.31 -3.44
N ALA A 494 -8.75 -37.62 -3.37
CA ALA A 494 -7.46 -38.19 -3.05
C ALA A 494 -6.41 -37.81 -4.10
N ARG A 495 -6.76 -37.84 -5.40
CA ARG A 495 -5.87 -37.40 -6.49
C ARG A 495 -5.47 -35.94 -6.37
N VAL A 496 -6.41 -35.04 -6.07
CA VAL A 496 -6.11 -33.61 -5.89
C VAL A 496 -5.20 -33.37 -4.69
N ARG A 497 -5.45 -34.04 -3.56
CA ARG A 497 -4.61 -33.94 -2.35
C ARG A 497 -3.20 -34.49 -2.55
N LEU A 498 -3.06 -35.58 -3.31
CA LEU A 498 -1.75 -36.12 -3.70
C LEU A 498 -0.96 -35.05 -4.48
N LYS A 499 -1.60 -34.42 -5.47
CA LYS A 499 -0.98 -33.35 -6.27
C LYS A 499 -0.60 -32.13 -5.43
N MET A 500 -1.41 -31.77 -4.42
CA MET A 500 -1.04 -30.71 -3.47
C MET A 500 0.24 -31.05 -2.70
N ASN A 501 0.37 -32.30 -2.23
CA ASN A 501 1.55 -32.76 -1.51
C ASN A 501 2.79 -32.78 -2.40
N GLU A 502 2.68 -33.28 -3.64
CA GLU A 502 3.77 -33.30 -4.63
C GLU A 502 4.28 -31.89 -4.94
N MET A 503 3.39 -30.90 -4.99
CA MET A 503 3.72 -29.49 -5.26
C MET A 503 4.08 -28.70 -3.99
N ASN A 504 4.09 -29.35 -2.82
CA ASN A 504 4.29 -28.73 -1.50
C ASN A 504 3.34 -27.54 -1.22
N VAL A 505 2.10 -27.67 -1.66
CA VAL A 505 1.05 -26.65 -1.50
C VAL A 505 0.26 -26.94 -0.22
N ARG A 506 0.21 -25.96 0.68
CA ARG A 506 -0.54 -26.05 1.94
C ARG A 506 -1.79 -25.19 1.89
N LYS A 507 -2.88 -25.69 2.47
CA LYS A 507 -4.13 -24.95 2.64
C LYS A 507 -3.96 -23.91 3.75
N ASP A 508 -4.48 -22.71 3.53
CA ASP A 508 -4.57 -21.69 4.58
C ASP A 508 -5.59 -22.11 5.65
N PRO A 509 -5.21 -22.12 6.94
CA PRO A 509 -6.13 -22.49 7.99
C PRO A 509 -7.20 -21.40 8.18
N GLY A 510 -8.42 -21.83 8.52
CA GLY A 510 -9.53 -20.93 8.78
C GLY A 510 -9.35 -20.25 10.14
N CYS A 511 -9.22 -18.93 10.13
CA CYS A 511 -8.96 -18.14 11.31
C CYS A 511 -10.00 -17.04 11.46
N SER A 512 -10.47 -16.87 12.69
CA SER A 512 -11.40 -15.81 13.07
C SER A 512 -10.86 -15.05 14.26
N TRP A 513 -11.16 -13.76 14.34
CA TRP A 513 -10.72 -12.93 15.46
C TRP A 513 -11.76 -11.88 15.81
N ILE A 514 -11.65 -11.39 17.05
CA ILE A 514 -12.51 -10.37 17.67
C ILE A 514 -11.63 -9.37 18.42
N GLU A 515 -11.96 -8.08 18.32
CA GLU A 515 -11.34 -7.04 19.15
C GLU A 515 -12.19 -6.82 20.40
N LEU A 516 -11.60 -6.96 21.58
CA LEU A 516 -12.19 -6.62 22.87
C LEU A 516 -11.18 -5.83 23.70
N ASP A 517 -11.63 -4.72 24.30
CA ASP A 517 -10.81 -3.84 25.13
C ASP A 517 -9.47 -3.40 24.49
N GLY A 518 -9.47 -3.22 23.16
CA GLY A 518 -8.31 -2.83 22.37
C GLY A 518 -7.30 -3.97 22.10
N ILE A 519 -7.63 -5.21 22.45
CA ILE A 519 -6.84 -6.41 22.19
C ILE A 519 -7.56 -7.24 21.13
N VAL A 520 -6.81 -7.71 20.12
CA VAL A 520 -7.33 -8.59 19.08
C VAL A 520 -7.04 -10.04 19.49
N HIS A 521 -8.10 -10.80 19.73
CA HIS A 521 -8.04 -12.21 20.09
C HIS A 521 -8.25 -13.07 18.84
N GLN A 522 -7.24 -13.86 18.50
CA GLN A 522 -7.23 -14.73 17.32
C GLN A 522 -7.56 -16.17 17.71
N PHE A 523 -8.38 -16.83 16.90
CA PHE A 523 -8.80 -18.22 17.10
C PHE A 523 -8.54 -19.04 15.84
N LEU A 524 -7.84 -20.15 16.02
CA LEU A 524 -7.66 -21.19 15.02
C LEU A 524 -8.45 -22.42 15.43
N VAL A 525 -8.86 -23.23 14.46
CA VAL A 525 -9.42 -24.56 14.73
C VAL A 525 -8.32 -25.41 15.38
N GLU A 526 -8.65 -26.16 16.45
CA GLU A 526 -7.74 -26.98 17.27
C GLU A 526 -6.73 -26.20 18.16
N ASP A 527 -6.84 -24.88 18.24
CA ASP A 527 -5.99 -24.08 19.12
C ASP A 527 -6.62 -23.86 20.51
N ASP A 528 -6.11 -24.59 21.50
CA ASP A 528 -6.48 -24.46 22.92
C ASP A 528 -5.51 -23.56 23.72
N SER A 529 -4.62 -22.82 23.05
CA SER A 529 -3.64 -21.96 23.73
C SER A 529 -4.23 -20.74 24.43
N HIS A 530 -5.48 -20.39 24.12
CA HIS A 530 -6.11 -19.20 24.68
C HIS A 530 -6.28 -19.31 26.22
N PRO A 531 -5.93 -18.29 27.02
CA PRO A 531 -5.98 -18.36 28.49
C PRO A 531 -7.35 -18.73 29.07
N ARG A 532 -8.42 -18.42 28.34
CA ARG A 532 -9.83 -18.69 28.70
C ARG A 532 -10.45 -19.87 27.94
N ALA A 533 -9.67 -20.77 27.36
CA ALA A 533 -10.15 -21.88 26.54
C ALA A 533 -11.26 -22.71 27.24
N LYS A 534 -11.10 -23.00 28.54
CA LYS A 534 -12.11 -23.75 29.32
C LYS A 534 -13.48 -23.06 29.37
N GLU A 535 -13.51 -21.75 29.56
CA GLU A 535 -14.75 -20.97 29.59
C GLU A 535 -15.40 -20.93 28.21
N ILE A 536 -14.58 -20.81 27.15
CA ILE A 536 -15.06 -20.84 25.76
C ILE A 536 -15.70 -22.19 25.43
N HIS A 537 -15.05 -23.29 25.80
CA HIS A 537 -15.59 -24.65 25.62
C HIS A 537 -16.90 -24.85 26.37
N SER A 538 -16.99 -24.38 27.62
CA SER A 538 -18.24 -24.41 28.38
C SER A 538 -19.36 -23.63 27.69
N MET A 539 -19.05 -22.47 27.12
CA MET A 539 -20.01 -21.66 26.38
C MET A 539 -20.45 -22.33 25.08
N LEU A 540 -19.53 -22.98 24.35
CA LEU A 540 -19.87 -23.73 23.14
C LEU A 540 -20.85 -24.88 23.45
N LEU A 541 -20.69 -25.56 24.59
CA LEU A 541 -21.62 -26.60 25.05
C LEU A 541 -23.00 -26.04 25.39
N GLU A 542 -23.06 -24.90 26.11
CA GLU A 542 -24.33 -24.21 26.39
C GLU A 542 -25.05 -23.84 25.09
N ILE A 543 -24.31 -23.24 24.14
CA ILE A 543 -24.85 -22.86 22.83
C ILE A 543 -25.37 -24.10 22.11
N ALA A 544 -24.63 -25.21 22.09
CA ALA A 544 -25.06 -26.45 21.45
C ALA A 544 -26.36 -26.99 22.06
N GLU A 545 -26.54 -26.88 23.38
CA GLU A 545 -27.80 -27.24 24.04
C GLU A 545 -28.96 -26.33 23.60
N GLN A 546 -28.77 -25.00 23.64
CA GLN A 546 -29.79 -24.04 23.20
C GLN A 546 -30.17 -24.24 21.72
N MET A 547 -29.19 -24.54 20.87
CA MET A 547 -29.40 -24.80 19.45
C MET A 547 -30.24 -26.07 19.22
N ARG A 548 -29.99 -27.13 19.99
CA ARG A 548 -30.82 -28.35 19.95
C ARG A 548 -32.27 -28.07 20.37
N LEU A 549 -32.50 -27.22 21.36
CA LEU A 549 -33.86 -26.85 21.81
C LEU A 549 -34.68 -26.13 20.74
N VAL A 550 -34.03 -25.32 19.89
CA VAL A 550 -34.70 -24.64 18.76
C VAL A 550 -34.77 -25.50 17.50
N GLY A 551 -34.34 -26.78 17.56
CA GLY A 551 -34.41 -27.73 16.47
C GLY A 551 -33.34 -27.55 15.39
N TYR A 552 -32.24 -26.85 15.71
CA TYR A 552 -31.10 -26.75 14.79
C TYR A 552 -30.44 -28.12 14.60
N LYS A 553 -30.14 -28.44 13.33
CA LYS A 553 -29.36 -29.62 12.95
C LYS A 553 -28.15 -29.14 12.15
N PRO A 554 -26.92 -29.53 12.54
CA PRO A 554 -25.73 -29.21 11.76
C PRO A 554 -25.85 -29.76 10.34
N ASP A 555 -25.47 -28.96 9.35
CA ASP A 555 -25.36 -29.42 7.97
C ASP A 555 -24.02 -30.13 7.75
N THR A 556 -24.00 -31.45 7.98
CA THR A 556 -22.80 -32.29 7.84
C THR A 556 -22.28 -32.37 6.40
N SER A 557 -23.06 -31.93 5.39
CA SER A 557 -22.58 -31.82 4.01
C SER A 557 -21.47 -30.77 3.83
N GLN A 558 -21.34 -29.83 4.77
CA GLN A 558 -20.29 -28.82 4.79
C GLN A 558 -18.93 -29.40 5.26
N VAL A 559 -18.91 -30.62 5.81
CA VAL A 559 -17.69 -31.32 6.21
C VAL A 559 -17.15 -32.10 5.01
N LEU A 560 -16.20 -31.50 4.32
CA LEU A 560 -15.61 -32.04 3.09
C LEU A 560 -14.42 -32.99 3.37
N LEU A 561 -14.50 -33.70 4.49
CA LEU A 561 -13.56 -34.73 4.94
C LEU A 561 -14.21 -36.10 4.80
N ASN A 562 -13.42 -37.11 4.41
CA ASN A 562 -13.90 -38.48 4.32
C ASN A 562 -13.96 -39.09 5.73
N ILE A 563 -15.05 -38.78 6.45
CA ILE A 563 -15.36 -39.26 7.79
C ILE A 563 -16.63 -40.10 7.64
N ASP A 564 -16.60 -41.35 8.11
CA ASP A 564 -17.77 -42.24 8.02
C ASP A 564 -18.77 -42.01 9.17
N ASP A 565 -18.27 -41.50 10.30
CA ASP A 565 -19.08 -41.18 11.47
C ASP A 565 -19.71 -39.78 11.36
N GLU A 566 -21.04 -39.72 11.36
CA GLU A 566 -21.78 -38.46 11.33
C GLU A 566 -21.59 -37.66 12.63
N GLU A 567 -21.37 -38.31 13.79
CA GLU A 567 -21.11 -37.61 15.05
C GLU A 567 -19.77 -36.86 15.02
N GLU A 568 -18.75 -37.45 14.38
CA GLU A 568 -17.43 -36.83 14.20
C GLU A 568 -17.47 -35.66 13.19
N LYS A 569 -18.31 -35.75 12.15
CA LYS A 569 -18.59 -34.60 11.26
C LYS A 569 -19.24 -33.46 12.01
N GLU A 570 -20.27 -33.75 12.80
CA GLU A 570 -20.91 -32.74 13.63
C GLU A 570 -19.89 -32.07 14.56
N SER A 571 -19.05 -32.87 15.24
CA SER A 571 -17.95 -32.40 16.11
C SER A 571 -17.05 -31.38 15.39
N THR A 572 -16.66 -31.65 14.15
CA THR A 572 -15.80 -30.76 13.35
C THR A 572 -16.44 -29.36 13.15
N LEU A 573 -17.74 -29.31 12.91
CA LEU A 573 -18.47 -28.05 12.72
C LEU A 573 -18.55 -27.23 14.01
N TYR A 574 -18.61 -27.87 15.18
CA TYR A 574 -18.66 -27.17 16.48
C TYR A 574 -17.42 -26.31 16.73
N TYR A 575 -16.25 -26.73 16.23
CA TYR A 575 -14.97 -26.05 16.47
C TYR A 575 -14.52 -25.13 15.33
N HIS A 576 -15.42 -24.75 14.42
CA HIS A 576 -15.11 -23.68 13.47
C HIS A 576 -14.73 -22.38 14.19
N SER A 577 -13.70 -21.70 13.71
CA SER A 577 -13.10 -20.56 14.43
C SER A 577 -14.09 -19.40 14.66
N GLU A 578 -15.10 -19.21 13.81
CA GLU A 578 -16.16 -18.22 14.04
C GLU A 578 -16.98 -18.54 15.30
N ARG A 579 -17.28 -19.82 15.54
CA ARG A 579 -18.06 -20.25 16.70
C ARG A 579 -17.29 -20.01 17.98
N ILE A 580 -15.99 -20.34 17.96
CA ILE A 580 -15.07 -20.08 19.07
C ILE A 580 -15.00 -18.57 19.36
N ALA A 581 -14.83 -17.75 18.33
CA ALA A 581 -14.77 -16.29 18.49
C ALA A 581 -16.09 -15.69 19.00
N ILE A 582 -17.24 -16.20 18.56
CA ILE A 582 -18.56 -15.77 19.04
C ILE A 582 -18.78 -16.21 20.49
N ALA A 583 -18.45 -17.46 20.84
CA ALA A 583 -18.54 -17.96 22.21
C ALA A 583 -17.67 -17.12 23.15
N PHE A 584 -16.43 -16.83 22.76
CA PHE A 584 -15.56 -15.91 23.50
C PHE A 584 -16.16 -14.50 23.62
N GLY A 585 -16.76 -13.97 22.55
CA GLY A 585 -17.46 -12.69 22.56
C GLY A 585 -18.63 -12.66 23.53
N LEU A 586 -19.44 -13.72 23.59
CA LEU A 586 -20.60 -13.83 24.48
C LEU A 586 -20.20 -13.87 25.97
N ILE A 587 -19.15 -14.62 26.34
CA ILE A 587 -18.68 -14.67 27.74
C ILE A 587 -17.90 -13.42 28.18
N SER A 588 -17.47 -12.59 27.23
CA SER A 588 -16.59 -11.46 27.51
C SER A 588 -17.29 -10.11 27.41
N THR A 589 -18.56 -10.06 27.00
CA THR A 589 -19.28 -8.79 26.78
C THR A 589 -20.67 -8.80 27.40
N ASN A 590 -21.12 -7.65 27.90
CA ASN A 590 -22.44 -7.49 28.52
C ASN A 590 -23.58 -7.77 27.52
N PRO A 591 -24.69 -8.42 27.90
CA PRO A 591 -25.83 -8.65 27.02
C PRO A 591 -26.24 -7.39 26.22
N GLY A 592 -26.51 -7.56 24.92
CA GLY A 592 -26.86 -6.46 24.00
C GLY A 592 -25.70 -5.77 23.26
N THR A 593 -24.44 -5.83 23.72
CA THR A 593 -23.29 -5.24 22.99
C THR A 593 -23.01 -5.92 21.61
N PRO A 594 -23.00 -5.24 20.47
CA PRO A 594 -22.76 -5.92 19.19
C PRO A 594 -21.41 -6.66 19.12
N LEU A 595 -21.42 -7.91 18.66
CA LEU A 595 -20.18 -8.69 18.43
C LEU A 595 -19.67 -8.42 17.01
N ARG A 596 -18.36 -8.22 16.87
CA ARG A 596 -17.71 -7.98 15.57
C ARG A 596 -16.63 -9.01 15.33
N ILE A 597 -16.88 -9.93 14.41
CA ILE A 597 -15.98 -11.02 14.07
C ILE A 597 -15.43 -10.78 12.68
N VAL A 598 -14.14 -11.04 12.51
CA VAL A 598 -13.50 -11.06 11.20
C VAL A 598 -13.00 -12.46 10.92
N LYS A 599 -13.23 -12.94 9.70
CA LYS A 599 -12.76 -14.23 9.19
C LYS A 599 -11.90 -14.03 7.94
N ASN A 600 -10.77 -14.73 7.87
CA ASN A 600 -9.87 -14.68 6.70
C ASN A 600 -10.44 -15.42 5.46
N LEU A 601 -11.30 -16.41 5.68
CA LEU A 601 -11.98 -17.21 4.65
C LEU A 601 -13.47 -16.85 4.56
N ARG A 602 -14.15 -17.36 3.53
CA ARG A 602 -15.61 -17.30 3.44
C ARG A 602 -16.24 -18.16 4.54
N VAL A 603 -17.29 -17.67 5.18
CA VAL A 603 -18.08 -18.43 6.18
C VAL A 603 -18.77 -19.60 5.46
N CYS A 604 -18.91 -20.77 6.08
CA CYS A 604 -19.66 -21.89 5.48
C CYS A 604 -21.18 -21.73 5.72
N ASP A 605 -22.00 -22.45 4.95
CA ASP A 605 -23.47 -22.29 5.01
C ASP A 605 -24.04 -22.68 6.39
N ASP A 606 -23.44 -23.70 7.02
CA ASP A 606 -23.79 -24.14 8.35
C ASP A 606 -23.47 -23.07 9.41
N CYS A 607 -22.26 -22.49 9.37
CA CYS A 607 -21.92 -21.38 10.26
C CYS A 607 -22.82 -20.17 10.01
N HIS A 608 -23.10 -19.80 8.77
CA HIS A 608 -24.00 -18.68 8.47
C HIS A 608 -25.40 -18.90 9.06
N SER A 609 -25.96 -20.11 8.91
CA SER A 609 -27.26 -20.49 9.49
C SER A 609 -27.23 -20.56 11.01
N TRP A 610 -26.14 -21.07 11.58
CA TRP A 610 -25.91 -21.11 13.02
C TRP A 610 -25.89 -19.70 13.61
N ILE A 611 -25.13 -18.76 13.03
CA ILE A 611 -24.99 -17.39 13.53
C ILE A 611 -26.34 -16.64 13.47
N LYS A 612 -27.17 -16.87 12.44
CA LYS A 612 -28.56 -16.37 12.41
C LYS A 612 -29.30 -16.78 13.69
N LEU A 613 -29.31 -18.07 14.03
CA LEU A 613 -30.03 -18.55 15.21
C LEU A 613 -29.42 -18.02 16.52
N ILE A 614 -28.10 -17.94 16.63
CA ILE A 614 -27.44 -17.33 17.80
C ILE A 614 -27.85 -15.88 18.00
N SER A 615 -27.92 -15.07 16.93
CA SER A 615 -28.36 -13.68 17.02
C SER A 615 -29.76 -13.56 17.63
N LYS A 616 -30.64 -14.53 17.36
CA LYS A 616 -32.01 -14.60 17.90
C LYS A 616 -32.05 -15.10 19.34
N ILE A 617 -31.36 -16.21 19.65
CA ILE A 617 -31.35 -16.85 20.97
C ILE A 617 -30.78 -15.90 22.03
N TYR A 618 -29.60 -15.34 21.74
CA TYR A 618 -28.88 -14.47 22.66
C TYR A 618 -29.24 -12.98 22.51
N LYS A 619 -30.22 -12.66 21.64
CA LYS A 619 -30.68 -11.29 21.35
C LYS A 619 -29.50 -10.35 21.10
N ARG A 620 -28.64 -10.75 20.18
CA ARG A 620 -27.38 -10.06 19.89
C ARG A 620 -27.27 -9.71 18.42
N GLU A 621 -26.89 -8.48 18.15
CA GLU A 621 -26.34 -8.13 16.85
C GLU A 621 -24.95 -8.78 16.72
N ILE A 622 -24.76 -9.56 15.67
CA ILE A 622 -23.47 -10.18 15.34
C ILE A 622 -23.10 -9.72 13.94
N ILE A 623 -21.97 -9.04 13.81
CA ILE A 623 -21.45 -8.54 12.55
C ILE A 623 -20.25 -9.42 12.20
N VAL A 624 -20.31 -10.12 11.07
CA VAL A 624 -19.21 -10.95 10.60
C VAL A 624 -18.70 -10.42 9.27
N ARG A 625 -17.43 -10.07 9.23
CA ARG A 625 -16.72 -9.78 7.97
C ARG A 625 -16.02 -11.03 7.50
N ASP A 626 -16.45 -11.56 6.36
CA ASP A 626 -15.70 -12.60 5.66
C ASP A 626 -14.75 -11.98 4.62
N ARG A 627 -14.11 -12.81 3.79
CA ARG A 627 -13.17 -12.34 2.75
C ARG A 627 -13.80 -11.38 1.73
N ARG A 628 -15.13 -11.39 1.55
CA ARG A 628 -15.82 -10.67 0.46
C ARG A 628 -16.78 -9.59 0.96
N ARG A 629 -17.49 -9.83 2.07
CA ARG A 629 -18.56 -8.94 2.55
C ARG A 629 -18.76 -9.00 4.06
N PHE A 630 -19.59 -8.07 4.52
CA PHE A 630 -20.21 -8.14 5.83
C PHE A 630 -21.54 -8.87 5.78
N HIS A 631 -21.77 -9.62 6.85
CA HIS A 631 -23.03 -10.24 7.24
C HIS A 631 -23.45 -9.62 8.56
N HIS A 632 -24.58 -8.92 8.56
CA HIS A 632 -25.17 -8.36 9.78
C HIS A 632 -26.30 -9.28 10.21
N PHE A 633 -26.07 -10.00 11.31
CA PHE A 633 -27.01 -10.95 11.87
C PHE A 633 -27.77 -10.30 13.01
N GLU A 634 -29.09 -10.23 12.88
CA GLU A 634 -29.96 -9.67 13.89
C GLU A 634 -31.30 -10.42 13.90
N ASN A 635 -31.76 -10.84 15.08
CA ASN A 635 -33.05 -11.47 15.29
C ASN A 635 -33.34 -12.69 14.39
N GLY A 636 -32.31 -13.44 13.98
CA GLY A 636 -32.48 -14.62 13.12
C GLY A 636 -32.35 -14.34 11.62
N LEU A 637 -32.11 -13.09 11.23
CA LEU A 637 -31.99 -12.67 9.84
C LEU A 637 -30.55 -12.23 9.56
N CYS A 638 -30.15 -12.31 8.29
CA CYS A 638 -28.88 -11.77 7.81
C CYS A 638 -29.13 -10.70 6.74
N SER A 639 -28.33 -9.63 6.74
CA SER A 639 -28.37 -8.57 5.72
C SER A 639 -28.18 -9.06 4.29
N CYS A 640 -27.60 -10.25 4.07
CA CYS A 640 -27.42 -10.84 2.75
C CYS A 640 -28.70 -11.45 2.16
N LYS A 641 -29.77 -11.65 2.97
CA LYS A 641 -31.02 -12.31 2.54
C LYS A 641 -30.79 -13.69 1.91
N ASP A 642 -29.79 -14.40 2.41
CA ASP A 642 -29.35 -15.71 1.90
C ASP A 642 -28.87 -15.69 0.43
N TYR A 643 -28.54 -14.50 -0.10
CA TYR A 643 -27.86 -14.29 -1.39
C TYR A 643 -26.42 -13.82 -1.14
N TRP A 644 -25.45 -14.73 -1.11
CA TRP A 644 -24.07 -14.42 -0.75
C TRP A 644 -23.02 -15.39 -1.30
#